data_AF-A0A948WJW0-F1
#
_entry.id   AF-A0A948WJW0-F1
#
_cell.length_a   1.000
_cell.length_b   1.000
_cell.length_c   1.000
_cell.angle_alpha   90.00
_cell.angle_beta   90.00
_cell.angle_gamma   90.00
#
_symmetry.space_group_name_H-M   'P 1'
#
loop_
_entity.id
_entity.type
_entity.pdbx_description
1 polymer ?
#
loop_
_entity_poly.entity_id
_entity_poly.type
_entity_poly.pdbx_seq_one_letter_code
_entity_poly.pdbx_strand_id
1 'polypeptide(L)'
;MHMRSASRRSRRLVVPAALGALGLSASVIAWTGAPASAPPVLLDQGWTPEDRAAYHRTSQGSAVMPFGLFMALEQAGSTGLFRADEVSERFGLVTEPADPRFNPDGLPIGLVRTSVPEGRWKGDWIGLTCSSCHSSELSYKGTRIRIEGGSNHAFDFAGYIAALDEALAATRRDPAKLERTAARMQVTGPAAMDALRASLDRAADAVHQYISRDAAMATPSGPGRMDALTLIHNRALGGATALRENWMAALAPAKPPFLWNAPQSAWVQWTGVASDPLSRNATESMGVFVAVDLRSESPEQGLFESTVDVRGQVRIEELLRRLAPPKWPEEVLGAIDREKAARGRALFAEHCAQCHSTYPHRWSVPKVDGKRFIENAIVPEAFVGTDPMQFRTPAFGRTPEFLTGVLSPWLKPPFKGGALAPSTPMLASARDEVMSRAASRAGLTAQELVDAHGYRHAWEKPPTQPSYKAGPRDGVWATPPFLHNGSVPSLYDLLLPAKDRPKQFMVGRDFDPVKVGVDTTGASGTFVLDTTKVGNSNAGHSFQNGPRGGGTVGRLLSDEERWALVEYLKSIPSEPAQVAPYGGPADAVEAWQDVGFFNVMYPEPYELPSPALALGEERVLPGEDALIQEFVDQTLARMRIQYPEGSEVRRDAHPKSHGLVKARFEVADGLPPELRHGVFATPNAFDALVRFSASGTEVSSDTVKQAHGMAIKLLGVPGEKALADEGSATTQDFVMINYPTFLSRAVSDYSAFHTARVGGLPATEAFLKISPEVLRAIEGLNGSPFWNPLQSRYWSQTPYKLGPGAMKFSARPLSAPERPTTPEPSQNYLRDAMVRQVGAEEVVFEFLVQLQRDPVKMPVEDSLTEWQEADSPFVRVALLRIPKQDLSSGEDLKVAENLSFTPWHALAEQRPLGGINRARKVAYETISKYRHERNGVPRVEP
;
A
#
# COMPACT_ATOMS: atom_id res chain seq x y z
N MET A 1 61.20 -39.86 -39.00
CA MET A 1 60.65 -40.39 -40.27
C MET A 1 59.20 -39.91 -40.31
N HIS A 2 58.69 -38.94 -41.08
CA HIS A 2 59.10 -38.04 -42.17
C HIS A 2 58.63 -36.60 -41.80
N MET A 3 59.40 -35.51 -41.95
CA MET A 3 59.61 -34.66 -43.16
C MET A 3 58.27 -34.08 -43.71
N ARG A 4 58.02 -32.76 -43.87
CA ARG A 4 58.82 -31.58 -44.31
C ARG A 4 58.07 -30.27 -43.92
N SER A 5 58.72 -29.23 -43.36
CA SER A 5 59.40 -28.07 -44.01
C SER A 5 58.43 -26.92 -44.41
N ALA A 6 58.71 -25.62 -44.27
CA ALA A 6 59.96 -24.90 -44.06
C ALA A 6 59.75 -23.40 -43.71
N SER A 7 60.70 -22.85 -42.95
CA SER A 7 61.35 -21.52 -43.13
C SER A 7 60.55 -20.23 -42.80
N ARG A 8 61.12 -19.14 -42.26
CA ARG A 8 62.51 -18.72 -42.05
C ARG A 8 62.56 -17.48 -41.10
N ARG A 9 63.48 -17.51 -40.12
CA ARG A 9 64.44 -16.47 -39.60
C ARG A 9 63.96 -15.00 -39.42
N SER A 10 64.31 -14.24 -38.38
CA SER A 10 65.60 -14.16 -37.67
C SER A 10 65.56 -13.35 -36.35
N ARG A 11 66.11 -13.96 -35.28
CA ARG A 11 67.11 -13.44 -34.30
C ARG A 11 67.13 -11.94 -33.97
N ARG A 12 66.79 -11.58 -32.71
CA ARG A 12 67.68 -11.33 -31.53
C ARG A 12 68.45 -10.01 -31.59
N LEU A 13 68.23 -9.12 -30.62
CA LEU A 13 69.26 -8.69 -29.65
C LEU A 13 68.64 -7.82 -28.54
N VAL A 14 69.20 -7.97 -27.35
CA VAL A 14 68.85 -7.28 -26.09
C VAL A 14 69.83 -6.11 -25.89
N VAL A 15 69.45 -5.24 -24.94
CA VAL A 15 70.21 -4.24 -24.15
C VAL A 15 70.28 -2.78 -24.70
N PRO A 16 70.49 -1.75 -23.86
CA PRO A 16 69.47 -0.91 -23.20
C PRO A 16 69.63 0.60 -23.50
N ALA A 17 68.66 1.46 -23.16
CA ALA A 17 68.85 2.92 -23.14
C ALA A 17 67.77 3.57 -22.27
N ALA A 18 68.10 4.23 -21.15
CA ALA A 18 68.72 5.55 -20.98
C ALA A 18 67.66 6.64 -20.75
N LEU A 19 67.74 7.27 -19.58
CA LEU A 19 67.03 8.49 -19.22
C LEU A 19 67.35 9.60 -20.22
N GLY A 20 66.30 10.25 -20.74
CA GLY A 20 66.40 11.46 -21.55
C GLY A 20 65.23 12.37 -21.26
N ALA A 21 65.48 13.42 -20.48
CA ALA A 21 64.59 14.55 -20.31
C ALA A 21 64.52 15.33 -21.63
N LEU A 22 63.32 15.51 -22.18
CA LEU A 22 63.06 16.44 -23.28
C LEU A 22 61.80 17.24 -22.94
N GLY A 23 61.99 18.55 -22.83
CA GLY A 23 60.95 19.52 -22.52
C GLY A 23 59.86 19.54 -23.58
N LEU A 24 58.61 19.46 -23.11
CA LEU A 24 57.44 19.75 -23.92
C LEU A 24 57.21 21.26 -23.89
N SER A 25 57.52 21.89 -25.02
CA SER A 25 57.06 23.22 -25.38
C SER A 25 55.53 23.27 -25.33
N ALA A 26 55.00 24.14 -24.47
CA ALA A 26 53.58 24.45 -24.38
C ALA A 26 53.12 25.06 -25.70
N SER A 27 52.53 24.23 -26.56
CA SER A 27 51.73 24.72 -27.68
C SER A 27 50.38 25.11 -27.11
N VAL A 28 50.14 26.42 -27.02
CA VAL A 28 48.82 26.99 -26.71
C VAL A 28 47.91 26.63 -27.88
N ILE A 29 47.21 25.50 -27.77
CA ILE A 29 46.03 25.23 -28.58
C ILE A 29 44.96 26.15 -28.00
N ALA A 30 44.69 27.24 -28.70
CA ALA A 30 43.49 28.02 -28.48
C ALA A 30 42.30 27.07 -28.62
N TRP A 31 41.67 26.76 -27.49
CA TRP A 31 40.43 26.02 -27.42
C TRP A 31 39.36 26.89 -28.08
N THR A 32 39.17 26.72 -29.39
CA THR A 32 37.95 27.20 -30.06
C THR A 32 36.81 26.45 -29.39
N GLY A 33 35.95 27.18 -28.66
CA GLY A 33 34.86 26.61 -27.89
C GLY A 33 34.10 25.57 -28.70
N ALA A 34 33.88 24.40 -28.11
CA ALA A 34 33.03 23.39 -28.69
C ALA A 34 31.69 24.04 -29.11
N PRO A 35 31.18 23.77 -30.32
CA PRO A 35 29.89 24.30 -30.73
C PRO A 35 28.85 23.92 -29.68
N ALA A 36 28.02 24.89 -29.27
CA ALA A 36 26.92 24.65 -28.33
C ALA A 36 26.11 23.44 -28.83
N SER A 37 25.97 22.43 -27.97
CA SER A 37 25.24 21.21 -28.31
C SER A 37 23.81 21.59 -28.68
N ALA A 38 23.28 20.99 -29.76
CA ALA A 38 21.90 21.22 -30.16
C ALA A 38 20.94 20.93 -28.98
N PRO A 39 19.87 21.71 -28.81
CA PRO A 39 18.89 21.47 -27.75
C PRO A 39 18.30 20.05 -27.89
N PRO A 40 17.96 19.38 -26.77
CA PRO A 40 17.37 18.06 -26.83
C PRO A 40 15.99 18.10 -27.51
N VAL A 41 15.62 17.01 -28.16
CA VAL A 41 14.25 16.77 -28.59
C VAL A 41 13.38 16.61 -27.35
N LEU A 42 12.37 17.46 -27.23
CA LEU A 42 11.43 17.45 -26.13
C LEU A 42 10.16 16.72 -26.58
N LEU A 43 9.83 15.62 -25.92
CA LEU A 43 8.63 14.85 -26.22
C LEU A 43 7.39 15.55 -25.66
N ASP A 44 6.27 15.46 -26.38
CA ASP A 44 5.00 15.95 -25.88
C ASP A 44 4.40 14.97 -24.86
N GLN A 45 4.72 15.23 -23.59
CA GLN A 45 4.21 14.51 -22.43
C GLN A 45 3.09 15.29 -21.71
N GLY A 46 2.44 16.25 -22.38
CA GLY A 46 1.34 17.05 -21.82
C GLY A 46 1.74 18.20 -20.90
N TRP A 47 3.04 18.41 -20.67
CA TRP A 47 3.56 19.52 -19.86
C TRP A 47 3.95 20.72 -20.71
N THR A 48 3.59 21.91 -20.23
CA THR A 48 4.11 23.17 -20.77
C THR A 48 5.60 23.36 -20.42
N PRO A 49 6.30 24.32 -21.02
CA PRO A 49 7.63 24.72 -20.55
C PRO A 49 7.63 25.14 -19.07
N GLU A 50 6.60 25.84 -18.61
CA GLU A 50 6.44 26.25 -17.21
C GLU A 50 6.24 25.06 -16.26
N ASP A 51 5.46 24.05 -16.66
CA ASP A 51 5.27 22.84 -15.88
C ASP A 51 6.61 22.09 -15.68
N ARG A 52 7.40 21.96 -16.76
CA ARG A 52 8.74 21.36 -16.70
C ARG A 52 9.67 22.13 -15.79
N ALA A 53 9.75 23.45 -15.98
CA ALA A 53 10.55 24.31 -15.12
C ALA A 53 10.12 24.19 -13.64
N ALA A 54 8.81 24.16 -13.36
CA ALA A 54 8.32 23.96 -12.00
C ALA A 54 8.72 22.59 -11.44
N TYR A 55 8.59 21.50 -12.22
CA TYR A 55 8.99 20.16 -11.80
C TYR A 55 10.50 20.07 -11.52
N HIS A 56 11.34 20.65 -12.38
CA HIS A 56 12.79 20.66 -12.21
C HIS A 56 13.26 21.44 -10.97
N ARG A 57 12.48 22.45 -10.54
CA ARG A 57 12.94 23.48 -9.60
C ARG A 57 12.19 23.53 -8.26
N THR A 58 11.06 22.82 -8.12
CA THR A 58 10.30 22.81 -6.86
C THR A 58 11.07 22.02 -5.80
N SER A 59 11.44 22.71 -4.72
CA SER A 59 12.03 22.09 -3.53
C SER A 59 11.02 21.17 -2.84
N GLN A 60 11.51 20.07 -2.29
CA GLN A 60 10.75 19.16 -1.42
C GLN A 60 11.26 19.18 0.03
N GLY A 61 12.20 20.10 0.32
CA GLY A 61 12.79 20.29 1.65
C GLY A 61 14.20 19.73 1.81
N SER A 62 14.82 19.20 0.76
CA SER A 62 16.20 18.69 0.82
C SER A 62 17.20 19.78 1.20
N ALA A 63 18.02 19.53 2.23
CA ALA A 63 19.02 20.44 2.75
C ALA A 63 20.37 19.71 2.94
N VAL A 64 21.16 19.61 1.86
CA VAL A 64 22.43 18.85 1.85
C VAL A 64 23.53 19.62 2.58
N MET A 65 23.77 20.86 2.15
CA MET A 65 24.79 21.77 2.68
C MET A 65 24.40 23.23 2.36
N PRO A 66 24.99 24.23 3.04
CA PRO A 66 24.66 25.62 2.79
C PRO A 66 24.92 26.02 1.33
N PHE A 67 23.96 26.70 0.72
CA PHE A 67 23.97 27.01 -0.71
C PHE A 67 25.21 27.79 -1.14
N GLY A 68 25.58 28.85 -0.38
CA GLY A 68 26.76 29.66 -0.68
C GLY A 68 28.07 28.87 -0.65
N LEU A 69 28.17 27.87 0.22
CA LEU A 69 29.34 26.98 0.29
C LEU A 69 29.42 26.08 -0.94
N PHE A 70 28.29 25.50 -1.37
CA PHE A 70 28.23 24.70 -2.60
C PHE A 70 28.63 25.52 -3.84
N MET A 71 28.14 26.76 -3.94
CA MET A 71 28.42 27.64 -5.08
C MET A 71 29.91 28.04 -5.19
N ALA A 72 30.62 28.05 -4.07
CA ALA A 72 32.04 28.43 -3.99
C ALA A 72 33.00 27.24 -3.93
N LEU A 73 32.49 26.02 -3.79
CA LEU A 73 33.29 24.82 -3.58
C LEU A 73 34.12 24.46 -4.83
N GLU A 74 35.41 24.23 -4.63
CA GLU A 74 36.31 23.73 -5.66
C GLU A 74 36.28 22.20 -5.71
N GLN A 75 36.54 21.61 -6.88
CA GLN A 75 36.78 20.17 -7.01
C GLN A 75 38.00 19.74 -6.17
N ALA A 76 38.04 18.47 -5.73
CA ALA A 76 39.08 17.97 -4.83
C ALA A 76 40.52 18.16 -5.36
N GLY A 77 40.75 17.87 -6.65
CA GLY A 77 42.06 17.93 -7.29
C GLY A 77 42.32 19.14 -8.20
N SER A 78 41.40 20.12 -8.25
CA SER A 78 41.48 21.26 -9.17
C SER A 78 41.05 22.57 -8.47
N THR A 79 41.24 23.71 -9.13
CA THR A 79 40.67 25.01 -8.75
C THR A 79 39.34 25.31 -9.46
N GLY A 80 38.91 24.45 -10.38
CA GLY A 80 37.59 24.50 -11.00
C GLY A 80 36.48 24.25 -9.98
N LEU A 81 35.32 24.88 -10.18
CA LEU A 81 34.18 24.74 -9.27
C LEU A 81 33.56 23.35 -9.37
N PHE A 82 33.04 22.85 -8.25
CA PHE A 82 32.33 21.57 -8.19
C PHE A 82 30.99 21.61 -8.96
N ARG A 83 30.31 22.76 -8.95
CA ARG A 83 29.04 22.98 -9.66
C ARG A 83 29.15 23.09 -11.18
N ALA A 84 30.35 22.95 -11.74
CA ALA A 84 30.55 23.11 -13.18
C ALA A 84 29.77 22.03 -13.96
N ASP A 85 29.28 22.37 -15.15
CA ASP A 85 28.43 21.48 -15.96
C ASP A 85 29.17 20.17 -16.28
N GLU A 86 30.48 20.22 -16.51
CA GLU A 86 31.29 19.04 -16.84
C GLU A 86 31.33 18.03 -15.68
N VAL A 87 31.25 18.50 -14.43
CA VAL A 87 31.17 17.62 -13.25
C VAL A 87 29.79 16.95 -13.20
N SER A 88 28.74 17.73 -13.40
CA SER A 88 27.36 17.24 -13.38
C SER A 88 27.11 16.21 -14.50
N GLU A 89 27.54 16.51 -15.72
CA GLU A 89 27.43 15.63 -16.88
C GLU A 89 28.24 14.34 -16.72
N ARG A 90 29.45 14.42 -16.15
CA ARG A 90 30.29 13.24 -15.85
C ARG A 90 29.56 12.22 -14.98
N PHE A 91 28.74 12.68 -14.04
CA PHE A 91 27.94 11.81 -13.18
C PHE A 91 26.52 11.60 -13.69
N GLY A 92 26.17 12.07 -14.89
CA GLY A 92 24.88 11.80 -15.52
C GLY A 92 23.71 12.68 -15.08
N LEU A 93 23.96 13.77 -14.36
CA LEU A 93 22.97 14.83 -14.21
C LEU A 93 22.74 15.51 -15.57
N VAL A 94 21.56 16.10 -15.73
CA VAL A 94 21.16 16.80 -16.95
C VAL A 94 21.35 18.29 -16.74
N THR A 95 22.19 18.93 -17.55
CA THR A 95 22.53 20.35 -17.47
C THR A 95 21.56 21.18 -18.31
N GLU A 96 21.30 22.40 -17.85
CA GLU A 96 20.49 23.39 -18.55
C GLU A 96 21.12 24.76 -18.39
N PRO A 97 21.05 25.64 -19.41
CA PRO A 97 21.55 26.99 -19.28
C PRO A 97 20.82 27.75 -18.16
N ALA A 98 21.48 28.77 -17.63
CA ALA A 98 20.86 29.65 -16.65
C ALA A 98 19.63 30.35 -17.26
N ASP A 99 18.55 30.40 -16.49
CA ASP A 99 17.30 31.08 -16.84
C ASP A 99 16.92 32.04 -15.71
N PRO A 100 16.82 33.36 -15.96
CA PRO A 100 16.57 34.34 -14.91
C PRO A 100 15.24 34.13 -14.14
N ARG A 101 14.26 33.44 -14.75
CA ARG A 101 12.94 33.20 -14.15
C ARG A 101 12.92 31.93 -13.31
N PHE A 102 13.58 30.87 -13.78
CA PHE A 102 13.42 29.52 -13.21
C PHE A 102 14.73 28.89 -12.70
N ASN A 103 15.87 29.24 -13.29
CA ASN A 103 17.18 28.67 -12.94
C ASN A 103 18.27 29.76 -12.94
N PRO A 104 18.15 30.81 -12.10
CA PRO A 104 19.06 31.95 -12.15
C PRO A 104 20.50 31.57 -11.79
N ASP A 105 20.68 30.49 -11.02
CA ASP A 105 21.97 30.00 -10.56
C ASP A 105 22.62 28.99 -11.55
N GLY A 106 21.94 28.62 -12.65
CA GLY A 106 22.46 27.70 -13.66
C GLY A 106 22.72 26.28 -13.12
N LEU A 107 21.86 25.78 -12.24
CA LEU A 107 22.01 24.45 -11.64
C LEU A 107 21.48 23.36 -12.60
N PRO A 108 22.07 22.16 -12.60
CA PRO A 108 21.52 21.04 -13.36
C PRO A 108 20.14 20.66 -12.83
N ILE A 109 19.36 19.98 -13.66
CA ILE A 109 18.02 19.51 -13.32
C ILE A 109 18.09 18.63 -12.08
N GLY A 110 17.24 18.95 -11.10
CA GLY A 110 17.18 18.21 -9.85
C GLY A 110 18.07 18.77 -8.74
N LEU A 111 18.93 19.76 -9.00
CA LEU A 111 19.58 20.56 -7.97
C LEU A 111 18.92 21.94 -7.86
N VAL A 112 18.53 22.28 -6.64
CA VAL A 112 17.77 23.52 -6.37
C VAL A 112 18.28 24.21 -5.12
N ARG A 113 18.08 25.54 -5.06
CA ARG A 113 18.16 26.29 -3.81
C ARG A 113 16.91 26.00 -2.99
N THR A 114 17.09 25.40 -1.82
CA THR A 114 16.04 25.16 -0.83
C THR A 114 16.17 26.19 0.29
N SER A 115 15.19 27.09 0.39
CA SER A 115 15.13 28.11 1.43
C SER A 115 14.28 27.63 2.60
N VAL A 116 14.88 27.56 3.79
CA VAL A 116 14.20 27.19 5.03
C VAL A 116 13.97 28.47 5.84
N PRO A 117 12.72 28.90 6.06
CA PRO A 117 12.43 30.23 6.59
C PRO A 117 12.65 30.37 8.11
N GLU A 118 12.52 29.28 8.85
CA GLU A 118 12.50 29.26 10.31
C GLU A 118 13.11 27.96 10.88
N GLY A 119 13.27 27.92 12.20
CA GLY A 119 13.76 26.74 12.89
C GLY A 119 15.28 26.57 12.85
N ARG A 120 15.77 25.42 13.32
CA ARG A 120 17.19 25.12 13.49
C ARG A 120 17.99 25.01 12.19
N TRP A 121 17.30 24.80 11.07
CA TRP A 121 17.90 24.76 9.73
C TRP A 121 17.60 26.01 8.90
N LYS A 122 17.15 27.11 9.53
CA LYS A 122 16.90 28.37 8.83
C LYS A 122 18.09 28.78 7.94
N GLY A 123 17.82 29.07 6.67
CA GLY A 123 18.83 29.50 5.69
C GLY A 123 18.61 28.90 4.31
N ASP A 124 19.53 29.20 3.39
CA ASP A 124 19.57 28.67 2.03
C ASP A 124 20.49 27.46 1.93
N TRP A 125 19.95 26.38 1.37
CA TRP A 125 20.63 25.10 1.19
C TRP A 125 20.63 24.68 -0.26
N ILE A 126 21.62 23.89 -0.67
CA ILE A 126 21.51 23.10 -1.90
C ILE A 126 20.71 21.82 -1.59
N GLY A 127 19.73 21.51 -2.42
CA GLY A 127 18.84 20.37 -2.26
C GLY A 127 18.71 19.56 -3.55
N LEU A 128 18.58 18.24 -3.41
CA LEU A 128 18.14 17.36 -4.49
C LEU A 128 16.61 17.27 -4.53
N THR A 129 16.05 17.25 -5.74
CA THR A 129 14.61 17.00 -6.00
C THR A 129 14.43 15.70 -6.78
N CYS A 130 13.18 15.22 -6.88
CA CYS A 130 12.81 14.06 -7.68
C CYS A 130 13.39 14.08 -9.11
N SER A 131 13.50 15.26 -9.71
CA SER A 131 13.95 15.46 -11.09
C SER A 131 15.38 15.00 -11.34
N SER A 132 16.24 14.96 -10.31
CA SER A 132 17.61 14.41 -10.45
C SER A 132 17.59 12.93 -10.86
N CYS A 133 16.64 12.17 -10.31
CA CYS A 133 16.45 10.74 -10.55
C CYS A 133 15.42 10.44 -11.64
N HIS A 134 14.50 11.37 -11.93
CA HIS A 134 13.34 11.14 -12.79
C HIS A 134 13.29 11.96 -14.08
N SER A 135 14.23 12.88 -14.29
CA SER A 135 14.43 13.53 -15.59
C SER A 135 15.69 12.97 -16.24
N SER A 136 15.57 12.43 -17.45
CA SER A 136 16.66 11.70 -18.12
C SER A 136 16.85 12.14 -19.57
N GLU A 137 18.02 11.88 -20.13
CA GLU A 137 18.28 12.08 -21.56
C GLU A 137 18.88 10.83 -22.18
N LEU A 138 18.29 10.41 -23.30
CA LEU A 138 18.80 9.37 -24.18
C LEU A 138 19.56 10.01 -25.35
N SER A 139 20.61 9.35 -25.83
CA SER A 139 21.38 9.78 -27.00
C SER A 139 21.23 8.78 -28.14
N TYR A 140 20.91 9.24 -29.33
CA TYR A 140 20.92 8.41 -30.54
C TYR A 140 21.48 9.20 -31.72
N LYS A 141 22.58 8.69 -32.30
CA LYS A 141 23.28 9.33 -33.43
C LYS A 141 23.59 10.83 -33.20
N GLY A 142 23.97 11.18 -31.97
CA GLY A 142 24.26 12.56 -31.56
C GLY A 142 23.04 13.41 -31.21
N THR A 143 21.81 12.93 -31.44
CA THR A 143 20.58 13.60 -31.01
C THR A 143 20.24 13.21 -29.58
N ARG A 144 20.02 14.20 -28.71
CA ARG A 144 19.54 13.99 -27.34
C ARG A 144 18.01 14.03 -27.31
N ILE A 145 17.40 13.14 -26.54
CA ILE A 145 15.95 13.07 -26.33
C ILE A 145 15.68 13.19 -24.83
N ARG A 146 14.92 14.20 -24.42
CA ARG A 146 14.54 14.43 -23.02
C ARG A 146 13.31 13.60 -22.67
N ILE A 147 13.41 12.85 -21.57
CA ILE A 147 12.31 12.06 -20.99
C ILE A 147 12.02 12.58 -19.59
N GLU A 148 10.81 13.11 -19.38
CA GLU A 148 10.36 13.59 -18.08
C GLU A 148 9.58 12.50 -17.32
N GLY A 149 9.79 12.44 -16.00
CA GLY A 149 9.25 11.39 -15.13
C GLY A 149 9.68 9.97 -15.49
N GLY A 150 10.76 9.81 -16.25
CA GLY A 150 11.39 8.52 -16.49
C GLY A 150 12.27 8.10 -15.32
N SER A 151 13.31 7.34 -15.64
CA SER A 151 14.36 7.00 -14.69
C SER A 151 15.69 7.42 -15.29
N ASN A 152 16.41 8.29 -14.61
CA ASN A 152 17.73 8.74 -15.03
C ASN A 152 18.77 7.64 -14.80
N HIS A 153 18.83 6.71 -15.76
CA HIS A 153 19.75 5.58 -15.75
C HIS A 153 21.22 5.98 -15.90
N ALA A 154 21.51 7.25 -16.22
CA ALA A 154 22.86 7.78 -16.30
C ALA A 154 23.35 8.40 -14.98
N PHE A 155 22.45 8.81 -14.06
CA PHE A 155 22.85 9.50 -12.85
C PHE A 155 23.50 8.58 -11.82
N ASP A 156 24.82 8.68 -11.65
CA ASP A 156 25.59 8.00 -10.61
C ASP A 156 25.54 8.82 -9.31
N PHE A 157 24.44 8.66 -8.57
CA PHE A 157 24.20 9.35 -7.31
C PHE A 157 25.33 9.10 -6.29
N ALA A 158 25.74 7.85 -6.10
CA ALA A 158 26.78 7.51 -5.14
C ALA A 158 28.14 8.13 -5.55
N GLY A 159 28.50 8.07 -6.83
CA GLY A 159 29.71 8.70 -7.36
C GLY A 159 29.70 10.22 -7.20
N TYR A 160 28.56 10.88 -7.47
CA TYR A 160 28.43 12.33 -7.30
C TYR A 160 28.61 12.76 -5.84
N ILE A 161 27.98 12.06 -4.90
CA ILE A 161 28.13 12.36 -3.47
C ILE A 161 29.53 12.03 -2.95
N ALA A 162 30.18 10.97 -3.45
CA ALA A 162 31.58 10.69 -3.12
C ALA A 162 32.52 11.81 -3.60
N ALA A 163 32.31 12.33 -4.81
CA ALA A 163 33.08 13.48 -5.31
C ALA A 163 32.85 14.76 -4.50
N LEU A 164 31.62 14.96 -4.00
CA LEU A 164 31.30 16.05 -3.08
C LEU A 164 32.03 15.88 -1.73
N ASP A 165 32.07 14.66 -1.18
CA ASP A 165 32.81 14.34 0.04
C ASP A 165 34.31 14.68 -0.12
N GLU A 166 34.91 14.24 -1.22
CA GLU A 166 36.32 14.53 -1.53
C GLU A 166 36.58 16.04 -1.67
N ALA A 167 35.67 16.78 -2.32
CA ALA A 167 35.78 18.22 -2.48
C ALA A 167 35.74 18.95 -1.12
N LEU A 168 34.78 18.61 -0.27
CA LEU A 168 34.66 19.16 1.09
C LEU A 168 35.88 18.82 1.94
N ALA A 169 36.33 17.56 1.92
CA ALA A 169 37.51 17.11 2.65
C ALA A 169 38.80 17.76 2.15
N ALA A 170 38.91 18.06 0.85
CA ALA A 170 40.05 18.79 0.30
C ALA A 170 40.04 20.26 0.77
N THR A 171 38.89 20.95 0.70
CA THR A 171 38.77 22.34 1.19
C THR A 171 39.01 22.43 2.69
N ARG A 172 38.59 21.43 3.48
CA ARG A 172 38.83 21.36 4.93
C ARG A 172 40.32 21.25 5.27
N ARG A 173 41.10 20.53 4.46
CA ARG A 173 42.51 20.21 4.74
C ARG A 173 43.50 21.20 4.14
N ASP A 174 43.13 21.89 3.05
CA ASP A 174 44.00 22.81 2.33
C ASP A 174 43.63 24.27 2.68
N PRO A 175 44.46 24.98 3.48
CA PRO A 175 44.21 26.37 3.85
C PRO A 175 44.05 27.31 2.65
N ALA A 176 44.79 27.08 1.57
CA ALA A 176 44.71 27.90 0.38
C ALA A 176 43.37 27.70 -0.37
N LYS A 177 42.83 26.47 -0.37
CA LYS A 177 41.46 26.22 -0.87
C LYS A 177 40.42 26.91 -0.01
N LEU A 178 40.53 26.80 1.32
CA LEU A 178 39.62 27.47 2.24
C LEU A 178 39.62 28.99 2.05
N GLU A 179 40.79 29.60 1.89
CA GLU A 179 40.91 31.05 1.62
C GLU A 179 40.25 31.46 0.30
N ARG A 180 40.41 30.69 -0.78
CA ARG A 180 39.73 30.96 -2.06
C ARG A 180 38.22 30.75 -1.96
N THR A 181 37.76 29.74 -1.23
CA THR A 181 36.33 29.54 -0.94
C THR A 181 35.78 30.74 -0.17
N ALA A 182 36.48 31.20 0.87
CA ALA A 182 36.10 32.37 1.65
C ALA A 182 36.04 33.64 0.78
N ALA A 183 37.03 33.85 -0.10
CA ALA A 183 37.06 34.97 -1.03
C ALA A 183 35.85 34.97 -1.98
N ARG A 184 35.50 33.80 -2.56
CA ARG A 184 34.31 33.67 -3.42
C ARG A 184 33.00 33.92 -2.67
N MET A 185 32.94 33.51 -1.40
CA MET A 185 31.80 33.76 -0.51
C MET A 185 31.81 35.16 0.13
N GLN A 186 32.81 36.00 -0.18
CA GLN A 186 32.99 37.33 0.40
C GLN A 186 33.07 37.33 1.94
N VAL A 187 33.66 36.27 2.52
CA VAL A 187 33.86 36.12 3.96
C VAL A 187 35.08 36.92 4.40
N THR A 188 34.88 37.96 5.21
CA THR A 188 35.94 38.84 5.71
C THR A 188 36.01 38.88 7.23
N GLY A 189 37.23 38.79 7.78
CA GLY A 189 37.50 38.91 9.21
C GLY A 189 37.49 37.57 9.98
N PRO A 190 38.10 37.51 11.18
CA PRO A 190 38.33 36.25 11.89
C PRO A 190 37.04 35.49 12.26
N ALA A 191 36.05 36.18 12.83
CA ALA A 191 34.81 35.54 13.29
C ALA A 191 33.99 34.93 12.14
N ALA A 192 33.94 35.60 10.98
CA ALA A 192 33.24 35.09 9.80
C ALA A 192 33.99 33.88 9.19
N MET A 193 35.33 33.89 9.24
CA MET A 193 36.15 32.75 8.85
C MET A 193 35.92 31.54 9.78
N ASP A 194 35.81 31.76 11.09
CA ASP A 194 35.53 30.68 12.03
C ASP A 194 34.12 30.10 11.82
N ALA A 195 33.14 30.94 11.52
CA ALA A 195 31.80 30.51 11.13
C ALA A 195 31.81 29.67 9.83
N LEU A 196 32.61 30.09 8.82
CA LEU A 196 32.81 29.33 7.59
C LEU A 196 33.44 27.97 7.87
N ARG A 197 34.51 27.91 8.67
CA ARG A 197 35.16 26.64 9.08
C ARG A 197 34.17 25.71 9.75
N ALA A 198 33.43 26.19 10.74
CA ALA A 198 32.43 25.39 11.44
C ALA A 198 31.31 24.90 10.50
N SER A 199 30.91 25.72 9.52
CA SER A 199 29.94 25.32 8.49
C SER A 199 30.50 24.27 7.54
N LEU A 200 31.75 24.41 7.13
CA LEU A 200 32.46 23.45 6.28
C LEU A 200 32.64 22.12 7.00
N ASP A 201 33.03 22.14 8.27
CA ASP A 201 33.17 20.94 9.10
C ASP A 201 31.83 20.19 9.20
N ARG A 202 30.73 20.88 9.51
CA ARG A 202 29.40 20.25 9.56
C ARG A 202 28.97 19.65 8.22
N ALA A 203 29.21 20.36 7.12
CA ALA A 203 28.88 19.87 5.78
C ALA A 203 29.74 18.65 5.41
N ALA A 204 31.05 18.72 5.64
CA ALA A 204 31.98 17.63 5.41
C ALA A 204 31.61 16.40 6.24
N ASP A 205 31.36 16.55 7.54
CA ASP A 205 31.01 15.44 8.42
C ASP A 205 29.66 14.80 8.02
N ALA A 206 28.66 15.61 7.64
CA ALA A 206 27.35 15.12 7.21
C ALA A 206 27.41 14.35 5.87
N VAL A 207 28.11 14.90 4.87
CA VAL A 207 28.29 14.25 3.56
C VAL A 207 29.15 13.00 3.69
N HIS A 208 30.22 13.05 4.49
CA HIS A 208 31.08 11.90 4.76
C HIS A 208 30.29 10.78 5.44
N GLN A 209 29.49 11.09 6.46
CA GLN A 209 28.61 10.11 7.11
C GLN A 209 27.64 9.49 6.10
N TYR A 210 27.04 10.32 5.24
CA TYR A 210 26.06 9.86 4.26
C TYR A 210 26.66 8.80 3.33
N ILE A 211 27.83 9.06 2.73
CA ILE A 211 28.43 8.13 1.77
C ILE A 211 29.12 6.93 2.44
N SER A 212 29.72 7.12 3.61
CA SER A 212 30.47 6.07 4.31
C SER A 212 29.61 5.14 5.15
N ARG A 213 28.39 5.55 5.51
CA ARG A 213 27.48 4.77 6.36
C ARG A 213 26.08 4.66 5.78
N ASP A 214 25.38 5.77 5.59
CA ASP A 214 23.95 5.74 5.28
C ASP A 214 23.66 5.07 3.94
N ALA A 215 24.45 5.43 2.92
CA ALA A 215 24.37 4.94 1.54
C ALA A 215 25.43 3.87 1.20
N ALA A 216 26.16 3.35 2.19
CA ALA A 216 27.22 2.37 1.95
C ALA A 216 26.63 1.03 1.48
N MET A 217 27.13 0.51 0.35
CA MET A 217 26.61 -0.70 -0.29
C MET A 217 27.70 -1.76 -0.47
N ALA A 218 27.33 -3.03 -0.31
CA ALA A 218 28.25 -4.15 -0.57
C ALA A 218 28.57 -4.32 -2.07
N THR A 219 27.58 -4.07 -2.92
CA THR A 219 27.74 -4.02 -4.38
C THR A 219 27.60 -2.55 -4.82
N PRO A 220 28.56 -1.97 -5.56
CA PRO A 220 28.40 -0.64 -6.13
C PRO A 220 27.10 -0.55 -6.93
N SER A 221 26.24 0.41 -6.60
CA SER A 221 24.96 0.57 -7.28
C SER A 221 25.12 1.02 -8.73
N GLY A 222 26.09 1.89 -9.00
CA GLY A 222 26.31 2.48 -10.31
C GLY A 222 25.16 3.39 -10.78
N PRO A 223 25.24 3.88 -12.03
CA PRO A 223 24.27 4.82 -12.59
C PRO A 223 22.82 4.36 -12.48
N GLY A 224 21.94 5.28 -12.07
CA GLY A 224 20.49 5.12 -12.04
C GLY A 224 19.95 4.17 -10.99
N ARG A 225 20.77 3.73 -10.03
CA ARG A 225 20.40 2.72 -9.04
C ARG A 225 20.86 3.09 -7.64
N MET A 226 20.06 2.70 -6.64
CA MET A 226 20.34 2.85 -5.21
C MET A 226 19.45 1.91 -4.40
N ASP A 227 19.86 1.55 -3.18
CA ASP A 227 18.97 0.87 -2.22
C ASP A 227 18.19 1.89 -1.40
N ALA A 228 17.16 2.48 -2.01
CA ALA A 228 16.41 3.58 -1.41
C ALA A 228 15.77 3.20 -0.06
N LEU A 229 15.31 1.95 0.10
CA LEU A 229 14.63 1.51 1.31
C LEU A 229 15.60 1.35 2.49
N THR A 230 16.76 0.73 2.27
CA THR A 230 17.80 0.64 3.30
C THR A 230 18.39 2.02 3.61
N LEU A 231 18.56 2.88 2.60
CA LEU A 231 19.00 4.25 2.79
C LEU A 231 18.05 5.05 3.70
N ILE A 232 16.73 4.99 3.45
CA ILE A 232 15.70 5.63 4.30
C ILE A 232 15.84 5.15 5.75
N HIS A 233 15.94 3.83 5.95
CA HIS A 233 16.13 3.24 7.26
C HIS A 233 17.39 3.76 7.95
N ASN A 234 18.55 3.65 7.29
CA ASN A 234 19.83 4.04 7.83
C ASN A 234 19.86 5.51 8.20
N ARG A 235 19.35 6.37 7.33
CA ARG A 235 19.33 7.82 7.54
C ARG A 235 18.39 8.21 8.68
N ALA A 236 17.17 7.66 8.72
CA ALA A 236 16.20 8.04 9.74
C ALA A 236 16.46 7.37 11.09
N LEU A 237 16.75 6.06 11.12
CA LEU A 237 16.81 5.28 12.35
C LEU A 237 18.23 5.04 12.87
N GLY A 238 19.26 5.26 12.05
CA GLY A 238 20.66 5.27 12.48
C GLY A 238 21.22 6.69 12.59
N GLY A 239 21.24 7.42 11.46
CA GLY A 239 21.81 8.76 11.36
C GLY A 239 21.06 9.81 12.19
N ALA A 240 19.77 10.00 11.95
CA ALA A 240 18.99 11.06 12.58
C ALA A 240 18.78 10.80 14.08
N THR A 241 18.61 9.55 14.53
CA THR A 241 18.55 9.18 15.96
C THR A 241 19.92 9.11 16.64
N ALA A 242 21.01 9.08 15.87
CA ALA A 242 22.37 8.79 16.32
C ALA A 242 22.55 7.40 16.97
N LEU A 243 21.68 6.44 16.67
CA LEU A 243 21.76 5.05 17.14
C LEU A 243 22.54 4.20 16.15
N ARG A 244 23.83 3.99 16.42
CA ARG A 244 24.73 3.36 15.44
C ARG A 244 24.40 1.91 15.17
N GLU A 245 23.82 1.25 16.16
CA GLU A 245 23.40 -0.15 16.15
C GLU A 245 22.25 -0.39 15.17
N ASN A 246 21.55 0.67 14.75
CA ASN A 246 20.46 0.56 13.79
C ASN A 246 20.93 0.60 12.33
N TRP A 247 22.20 0.82 12.01
CA TRP A 247 22.65 0.79 10.61
C TRP A 247 22.66 -0.63 10.05
N MET A 248 22.22 -0.73 8.80
CA MET A 248 22.13 -1.98 8.04
C MET A 248 22.89 -1.86 6.73
N ALA A 249 23.55 -2.94 6.32
CA ALA A 249 24.22 -2.99 5.01
C ALA A 249 23.17 -2.98 3.89
N ALA A 250 23.32 -2.06 2.94
CA ALA A 250 22.49 -2.02 1.74
C ALA A 250 22.91 -3.11 0.73
N LEU A 251 21.91 -3.86 0.24
CA LEU A 251 22.10 -5.07 -0.57
C LEU A 251 21.29 -5.07 -1.86
N ALA A 252 20.39 -4.09 -2.04
CA ALA A 252 19.42 -4.10 -3.13
C ALA A 252 19.52 -2.85 -4.01
N PRO A 253 20.52 -2.75 -4.92
CA PRO A 253 20.54 -1.69 -5.91
C PRO A 253 19.28 -1.76 -6.78
N ALA A 254 18.35 -0.83 -6.57
CA ALA A 254 17.12 -0.72 -7.33
C ALA A 254 17.11 0.57 -8.13
N LYS A 255 16.54 0.51 -9.33
CA LYS A 255 16.31 1.68 -10.16
C LYS A 255 15.06 2.41 -9.67
N PRO A 256 14.99 3.76 -9.63
CA PRO A 256 13.74 4.46 -9.36
C PRO A 256 12.68 4.13 -10.42
N PRO A 257 11.42 3.80 -10.07
CA PRO A 257 10.35 3.60 -11.05
C PRO A 257 10.06 4.88 -11.84
N PHE A 258 9.50 4.77 -13.04
CA PHE A 258 8.95 5.94 -13.75
C PHE A 258 7.74 6.53 -12.98
N LEU A 259 7.47 7.81 -13.19
CA LEU A 259 6.48 8.61 -12.46
C LEU A 259 5.22 8.92 -13.27
N TRP A 260 5.23 8.83 -14.60
CA TRP A 260 3.98 8.93 -15.35
C TRP A 260 3.02 7.82 -14.90
N ASN A 261 1.74 8.15 -14.77
CA ASN A 261 0.71 7.30 -14.17
C ASN A 261 0.88 6.98 -12.66
N ALA A 262 1.93 7.46 -11.97
CA ALA A 262 2.11 7.17 -10.55
C ALA A 262 0.98 7.75 -9.68
N PRO A 263 0.54 9.01 -9.87
CA PRO A 263 -0.62 9.54 -9.15
C PRO A 263 -1.91 8.78 -9.44
N GLN A 264 -2.06 8.25 -10.67
CA GLN A 264 -3.21 7.46 -11.10
C GLN A 264 -3.13 6.00 -10.66
N SER A 265 -1.98 5.47 -10.24
CA SER A 265 -1.82 4.05 -9.90
C SER A 265 -2.27 3.75 -8.48
N ALA A 266 -2.94 2.62 -8.26
CA ALA A 266 -3.37 2.20 -6.92
C ALA A 266 -2.17 1.94 -6.00
N TRP A 267 -1.11 1.36 -6.55
CA TRP A 267 0.14 1.05 -5.85
C TRP A 267 1.36 1.56 -6.61
N VAL A 268 2.35 2.05 -5.88
CA VAL A 268 3.60 2.60 -6.44
C VAL A 268 4.83 1.96 -5.79
N GLN A 269 6.01 2.37 -6.23
CA GLN A 269 7.27 1.66 -6.02
C GLN A 269 7.30 0.28 -6.70
N TRP A 270 8.47 -0.35 -6.79
CA TRP A 270 8.60 -1.68 -7.40
C TRP A 270 7.94 -2.77 -6.58
N THR A 271 7.89 -2.61 -5.27
CA THR A 271 7.36 -3.59 -4.31
C THR A 271 5.87 -3.41 -4.01
N GLY A 272 5.23 -2.36 -4.55
CA GLY A 272 3.82 -2.07 -4.30
C GLY A 272 3.50 -1.72 -2.85
N VAL A 273 4.45 -1.13 -2.10
CA VAL A 273 4.28 -0.87 -0.65
C VAL A 273 3.67 0.47 -0.30
N ALA A 274 3.54 1.37 -1.27
CA ALA A 274 2.97 2.69 -1.07
C ALA A 274 1.75 2.85 -1.97
N SER A 275 0.67 3.37 -1.40
CA SER A 275 -0.50 3.86 -2.15
C SER A 275 -0.70 5.36 -1.92
N ASP A 276 -0.45 5.86 -0.71
CA ASP A 276 -0.60 7.27 -0.36
C ASP A 276 0.58 8.16 -0.85
N PRO A 277 0.35 9.15 -1.74
CA PRO A 277 1.40 9.97 -2.35
C PRO A 277 2.09 10.92 -1.35
N LEU A 278 1.35 11.52 -0.41
CA LEU A 278 1.94 12.43 0.57
C LEU A 278 2.91 11.71 1.50
N SER A 279 2.47 10.57 2.06
CA SER A 279 3.26 9.71 2.93
C SER A 279 4.47 9.14 2.20
N ARG A 280 4.29 8.71 0.94
CA ARG A 280 5.38 8.27 0.08
C ARG A 280 6.43 9.37 -0.10
N ASN A 281 6.02 10.55 -0.56
CA ASN A 281 6.92 11.67 -0.84
C ASN A 281 7.67 12.11 0.41
N ALA A 282 7.00 12.14 1.56
CA ALA A 282 7.63 12.43 2.85
C ALA A 282 8.74 11.43 3.18
N THR A 283 8.43 10.14 3.15
CA THR A 283 9.39 9.08 3.50
C THR A 283 10.56 9.01 2.51
N GLU A 284 10.30 9.15 1.20
CA GLU A 284 11.34 9.21 0.18
C GLU A 284 12.26 10.42 0.39
N SER A 285 11.69 11.60 0.67
CA SER A 285 12.47 12.82 0.92
C SER A 285 13.34 12.71 2.19
N MET A 286 12.84 12.03 3.23
CA MET A 286 13.61 11.72 4.44
C MET A 286 14.84 10.83 4.16
N GLY A 287 14.77 9.95 3.16
CA GLY A 287 15.90 9.10 2.76
C GLY A 287 16.98 9.81 1.95
N VAL A 288 16.61 10.86 1.22
CA VAL A 288 17.57 11.63 0.41
C VAL A 288 18.24 12.68 1.29
N PHE A 289 17.71 13.91 1.37
CA PHE A 289 18.39 15.01 2.07
C PHE A 289 17.48 15.94 2.89
N VAL A 290 16.23 15.58 3.14
CA VAL A 290 15.47 16.31 4.18
C VAL A 290 16.17 16.13 5.53
N ALA A 291 16.37 17.24 6.23
CA ALA A 291 16.83 17.24 7.61
C ALA A 291 15.64 17.08 8.57
N VAL A 292 15.79 16.17 9.54
CA VAL A 292 14.79 15.84 10.57
C VAL A 292 15.50 15.69 11.91
N ASP A 293 14.88 16.20 12.97
CA ASP A 293 15.38 16.05 14.34
C ASP A 293 14.74 14.83 14.99
N LEU A 294 15.53 13.78 15.18
CA LEU A 294 15.15 12.61 15.96
C LEU A 294 16.10 12.40 17.15
N ARG A 295 16.64 13.50 17.73
CA ARG A 295 17.57 13.46 18.86
C ARG A 295 17.10 14.21 20.09
N SER A 296 16.37 15.32 19.90
CA SER A 296 15.84 16.12 20.99
C SER A 296 14.90 15.29 21.88
N GLU A 297 14.86 15.58 23.18
CA GLU A 297 14.13 14.75 24.15
C GLU A 297 12.62 14.92 24.04
N SER A 298 12.17 16.10 23.57
CA SER A 298 10.76 16.44 23.44
C SER A 298 10.48 17.35 22.23
N PRO A 299 9.22 17.45 21.78
CA PRO A 299 8.83 18.36 20.70
C PRO A 299 9.14 19.83 20.99
N GLU A 300 9.05 20.26 22.26
CA GLU A 300 9.37 21.63 22.68
C GLU A 300 10.86 21.96 22.51
N GLN A 301 11.72 20.94 22.58
CA GLN A 301 13.16 21.07 22.34
C GLN A 301 13.53 20.91 20.86
N GLY A 302 12.57 20.57 19.98
CA GLY A 302 12.77 20.42 18.54
C GLY A 302 12.56 19.01 17.99
N LEU A 303 12.15 18.02 18.80
CA LEU A 303 11.88 16.67 18.29
C LEU A 303 10.80 16.71 17.18
N PHE A 304 11.07 16.03 16.06
CA PHE A 304 10.29 16.03 14.81
C PHE A 304 10.31 17.34 14.01
N GLU A 305 11.11 18.34 14.42
CA GLU A 305 11.38 19.49 13.56
C GLU A 305 12.00 18.99 12.25
N SER A 306 11.55 19.54 11.13
CA SER A 306 12.06 19.15 9.81
C SER A 306 12.02 20.27 8.79
N THR A 307 12.82 20.06 7.75
CA THR A 307 12.86 20.87 6.53
C THR A 307 11.85 20.45 5.47
N VAL A 308 10.98 19.46 5.74
CA VAL A 308 9.97 18.98 4.79
C VAL A 308 9.12 20.15 4.26
N ASP A 309 9.06 20.26 2.93
CA ASP A 309 8.19 21.20 2.23
C ASP A 309 6.96 20.49 1.67
N VAL A 310 5.88 20.49 2.46
CA VAL A 310 4.62 19.83 2.09
C VAL A 310 3.96 20.52 0.89
N ARG A 311 4.05 21.86 0.77
CA ARG A 311 3.46 22.59 -0.36
C ARG A 311 4.21 22.26 -1.65
N GLY A 312 5.54 22.16 -1.58
CA GLY A 312 6.36 21.65 -2.67
C GLY A 312 5.99 20.23 -3.09
N GLN A 313 5.79 19.31 -2.13
CA GLN A 313 5.37 17.94 -2.42
C GLN A 313 3.98 17.87 -3.08
N VAL A 314 3.00 18.65 -2.59
CA VAL A 314 1.66 18.75 -3.22
C VAL A 314 1.78 19.27 -4.65
N ARG A 315 2.59 20.32 -4.87
CA ARG A 315 2.81 20.90 -6.20
C ARG A 315 3.40 19.89 -7.18
N ILE A 316 4.37 19.08 -6.75
CA ILE A 316 4.94 18.01 -7.58
C ILE A 316 3.87 16.97 -7.94
N GLU A 317 3.04 16.53 -7.00
CA GLU A 317 1.96 15.59 -7.30
C GLU A 317 0.95 16.14 -8.31
N GLU A 318 0.57 17.43 -8.21
CA GLU A 318 -0.32 18.09 -9.17
C GLU A 318 0.27 18.11 -10.59
N LEU A 319 1.58 18.34 -10.71
CA LEU A 319 2.29 18.27 -11.99
C LEU A 319 2.27 16.85 -12.54
N LEU A 320 2.60 15.86 -11.71
CA LEU A 320 2.64 14.44 -12.10
C LEU A 320 1.27 13.91 -12.53
N ARG A 321 0.15 14.42 -11.98
CA ARG A 321 -1.21 14.06 -12.42
C ARG A 321 -1.47 14.37 -13.90
N ARG A 322 -0.70 15.28 -14.49
CA ARG A 322 -0.81 15.70 -15.90
C ARG A 322 0.34 15.21 -16.77
N LEU A 323 1.28 14.43 -16.21
CA LEU A 323 2.40 13.89 -16.96
C LEU A 323 1.97 12.65 -17.74
N ALA A 324 2.03 12.73 -19.07
CA ALA A 324 1.78 11.60 -19.95
C ALA A 324 3.03 10.71 -20.11
N PRO A 325 2.86 9.39 -20.32
CA PRO A 325 3.93 8.54 -20.84
C PRO A 325 4.47 9.08 -22.18
N PRO A 326 5.78 8.95 -22.47
CA PRO A 326 6.37 9.43 -23.71
C PRO A 326 5.98 8.54 -24.91
N LYS A 327 5.45 9.15 -25.97
CA LYS A 327 5.26 8.50 -27.28
C LYS A 327 6.62 8.28 -27.96
N TRP A 328 6.75 7.18 -28.70
CA TRP A 328 7.94 6.91 -29.52
C TRP A 328 8.13 7.97 -30.63
N PRO A 329 9.28 8.68 -30.67
CA PRO A 329 9.56 9.70 -31.69
C PRO A 329 10.05 9.05 -32.99
N GLU A 330 9.13 8.71 -33.90
CA GLU A 330 9.43 8.03 -35.17
C GLU A 330 10.38 8.82 -36.07
N GLU A 331 10.34 10.15 -35.97
CA GLU A 331 11.21 11.07 -36.70
C GLU A 331 12.68 11.01 -36.24
N VAL A 332 12.95 10.55 -35.01
CA VAL A 332 14.31 10.42 -34.46
C VAL A 332 14.77 8.97 -34.44
N LEU A 333 13.92 8.07 -33.93
CA LEU A 333 14.28 6.68 -33.64
C LEU A 333 13.86 5.69 -34.73
N GLY A 334 13.13 6.17 -35.75
CA GLY A 334 12.66 5.37 -36.88
C GLY A 334 11.18 4.99 -36.76
N ALA A 335 10.56 4.77 -37.92
CA ALA A 335 9.14 4.43 -38.03
C ALA A 335 8.79 3.09 -37.38
N ILE A 336 7.57 3.00 -36.84
CA ILE A 336 7.03 1.77 -36.28
C ILE A 336 6.45 0.90 -37.41
N ASP A 337 6.87 -0.36 -37.48
CA ASP A 337 6.25 -1.38 -38.33
C ASP A 337 4.88 -1.76 -37.76
N ARG A 338 3.82 -1.16 -38.33
CA ARG A 338 2.45 -1.26 -37.82
C ARG A 338 1.87 -2.66 -37.91
N GLU A 339 2.20 -3.43 -38.95
CA GLU A 339 1.73 -4.81 -39.07
C GLU A 339 2.36 -5.70 -38.00
N LYS A 340 3.67 -5.52 -37.76
CA LYS A 340 4.39 -6.21 -36.70
C LYS A 340 3.90 -5.81 -35.31
N ALA A 341 3.64 -4.52 -35.08
CA ALA A 341 3.03 -4.04 -33.84
C ALA A 341 1.62 -4.61 -33.61
N ALA A 342 0.81 -4.77 -34.65
CA ALA A 342 -0.51 -5.41 -34.55
C ALA A 342 -0.41 -6.88 -34.14
N ARG A 343 0.54 -7.64 -34.70
CA ARG A 343 0.85 -9.01 -34.23
C ARG A 343 1.35 -9.01 -32.78
N GLY A 344 2.20 -8.05 -32.43
CA GLY A 344 2.69 -7.85 -31.06
C GLY A 344 1.58 -7.56 -30.06
N ARG A 345 0.55 -6.79 -30.45
CA ARG A 345 -0.63 -6.52 -29.61
C ARG A 345 -1.38 -7.80 -29.27
N ALA A 346 -1.57 -8.70 -30.23
CA ALA A 346 -2.21 -10.00 -29.99
C ALA A 346 -1.38 -10.86 -29.02
N LEU A 347 -0.05 -10.91 -29.22
CA LEU A 347 0.86 -11.60 -28.30
C LEU A 347 0.88 -10.98 -26.91
N PHE A 348 0.78 -9.65 -26.81
CA PHE A 348 0.70 -8.96 -25.53
C PHE A 348 -0.57 -9.35 -24.76
N ALA A 349 -1.71 -9.43 -25.45
CA ALA A 349 -2.96 -9.88 -24.85
C ALA A 349 -2.85 -11.33 -24.32
N GLU A 350 -2.18 -12.21 -25.06
CA GLU A 350 -2.00 -13.62 -24.68
C GLU A 350 -1.03 -13.80 -23.50
N HIS A 351 0.10 -13.07 -23.50
CA HIS A 351 1.23 -13.37 -22.61
C HIS A 351 1.45 -12.36 -21.49
N CYS A 352 1.05 -11.11 -21.70
CA CYS A 352 1.47 -9.99 -20.85
C CYS A 352 0.29 -9.37 -20.10
N ALA A 353 -0.88 -9.29 -20.73
CA ALA A 353 -2.04 -8.56 -20.23
C ALA A 353 -2.58 -9.10 -18.90
N GLN A 354 -2.25 -10.35 -18.56
CA GLN A 354 -2.57 -10.91 -17.25
C GLN A 354 -1.88 -10.17 -16.10
N CYS A 355 -0.67 -9.62 -16.27
CA CYS A 355 -0.01 -8.86 -15.21
C CYS A 355 0.04 -7.37 -15.56
N HIS A 356 0.36 -7.06 -16.81
CA HIS A 356 0.62 -5.71 -17.26
C HIS A 356 -0.63 -5.05 -17.84
N SER A 357 -0.81 -3.77 -17.53
CA SER A 357 -1.87 -2.92 -18.08
C SER A 357 -1.33 -2.01 -19.18
N THR A 358 -2.19 -1.65 -20.14
CA THR A 358 -1.97 -0.60 -21.16
C THR A 358 -3.21 0.27 -21.23
N TYR A 359 -3.18 1.43 -21.88
CA TYR A 359 -4.39 2.23 -22.07
C TYR A 359 -5.39 1.55 -23.04
N PRO A 360 -6.71 1.54 -22.77
CA PRO A 360 -7.36 1.93 -21.52
C PRO A 360 -7.08 0.92 -20.39
N HIS A 361 -6.85 1.43 -19.19
CA HIS A 361 -6.44 0.63 -18.04
C HIS A 361 -7.59 -0.10 -17.34
N ARG A 362 -7.23 -1.10 -16.54
CA ARG A 362 -8.06 -1.64 -15.47
C ARG A 362 -7.98 -0.78 -14.22
N TRP A 363 -9.09 -0.63 -13.52
CA TRP A 363 -9.22 0.29 -12.39
C TRP A 363 -9.55 -0.44 -11.09
N SER A 364 -9.14 0.15 -9.97
CA SER A 364 -9.54 -0.28 -8.64
C SER A 364 -11.06 -0.11 -8.46
N VAL A 365 -11.59 -0.77 -7.44
CA VAL A 365 -12.88 -0.37 -6.85
C VAL A 365 -12.84 1.12 -6.44
N PRO A 366 -13.98 1.80 -6.32
CA PRO A 366 -14.00 3.18 -5.83
C PRO A 366 -13.34 3.27 -4.45
N LYS A 367 -12.49 4.28 -4.25
CA LYS A 367 -11.88 4.64 -2.96
C LYS A 367 -12.55 5.90 -2.40
N VAL A 368 -11.79 6.76 -1.72
CA VAL A 368 -12.28 8.04 -1.17
C VAL A 368 -12.94 8.86 -2.28
N ASP A 369 -14.10 9.45 -1.99
CA ASP A 369 -14.90 10.28 -2.90
C ASP A 369 -15.21 9.63 -4.25
N GLY A 370 -15.29 8.29 -4.29
CA GLY A 370 -15.57 7.53 -5.50
C GLY A 370 -14.42 7.51 -6.51
N LYS A 371 -13.23 8.01 -6.15
CA LYS A 371 -12.05 8.04 -7.03
C LYS A 371 -11.51 6.63 -7.24
N ARG A 372 -11.12 6.34 -8.48
CA ARG A 372 -10.50 5.08 -8.89
C ARG A 372 -9.07 5.29 -9.34
N PHE A 373 -8.27 4.23 -9.26
CA PHE A 373 -6.86 4.23 -9.61
C PHE A 373 -6.55 3.04 -10.50
N ILE A 374 -5.54 3.14 -11.38
CA ILE A 374 -5.05 2.04 -12.21
C ILE A 374 -4.64 0.91 -11.28
N GLU A 375 -5.34 -0.21 -11.36
CA GLU A 375 -5.03 -1.38 -10.55
C GLU A 375 -3.79 -2.06 -11.13
N ASN A 376 -2.79 -2.31 -10.28
CA ASN A 376 -1.55 -2.96 -10.67
C ASN A 376 -1.56 -4.40 -10.19
N ALA A 377 -1.12 -5.33 -11.04
CA ALA A 377 -0.87 -6.69 -10.58
C ALA A 377 0.27 -6.65 -9.56
N ILE A 378 0.00 -7.11 -8.36
CA ILE A 378 1.04 -7.38 -7.37
C ILE A 378 1.40 -8.85 -7.54
N VAL A 379 2.62 -9.11 -8.04
CA VAL A 379 3.08 -10.44 -8.43
C VAL A 379 4.07 -10.96 -7.40
N PRO A 380 3.85 -12.13 -6.77
CA PRO A 380 4.77 -12.70 -5.80
C PRO A 380 6.19 -12.76 -6.35
N GLU A 381 7.17 -12.39 -5.53
CA GLU A 381 8.58 -12.51 -5.89
C GLU A 381 8.90 -13.96 -6.28
N ALA A 382 8.47 -14.95 -5.49
CA ALA A 382 8.65 -16.37 -5.79
C ALA A 382 8.01 -16.82 -7.12
N PHE A 383 6.98 -16.12 -7.61
CA PHE A 383 6.37 -16.40 -8.90
C PHE A 383 7.19 -15.80 -10.04
N VAL A 384 7.51 -14.50 -9.96
CA VAL A 384 8.23 -13.78 -11.02
C VAL A 384 9.73 -14.08 -11.03
N GLY A 385 10.31 -14.51 -9.92
CA GLY A 385 11.69 -15.00 -9.75
C GLY A 385 12.80 -14.00 -10.07
N THR A 386 12.50 -12.69 -10.09
CA THR A 386 13.52 -11.65 -10.25
C THR A 386 14.33 -11.47 -8.96
N ASP A 387 15.44 -10.74 -9.00
CA ASP A 387 16.34 -10.57 -7.85
C ASP A 387 15.60 -10.28 -6.52
N PRO A 388 15.73 -11.10 -5.46
CA PRO A 388 14.93 -10.94 -4.24
C PRO A 388 15.52 -9.95 -3.22
N MET A 389 16.67 -9.33 -3.47
CA MET A 389 17.40 -8.57 -2.44
C MET A 389 16.61 -7.38 -1.90
N GLN A 390 15.70 -6.79 -2.68
CA GLN A 390 14.86 -5.69 -2.22
C GLN A 390 14.00 -6.07 -0.99
N PHE A 391 13.66 -7.35 -0.84
CA PHE A 391 12.91 -7.88 0.32
C PHE A 391 13.81 -8.38 1.46
N ARG A 392 15.13 -8.26 1.32
CA ARG A 392 16.10 -8.51 2.40
C ARG A 392 16.48 -7.23 3.15
N THR A 393 15.87 -6.11 2.79
CA THR A 393 16.06 -4.81 3.44
C THR A 393 15.25 -4.72 4.76
N PRO A 394 15.57 -3.78 5.66
CA PRO A 394 14.85 -3.60 6.93
C PRO A 394 13.35 -3.32 6.78
N ALA A 395 12.91 -2.87 5.61
CA ALA A 395 11.50 -2.62 5.31
C ALA A 395 10.66 -3.92 5.24
N PHE A 396 11.29 -5.07 4.94
CA PHE A 396 10.61 -6.36 4.74
C PHE A 396 11.18 -7.51 5.57
N GLY A 397 12.37 -7.35 6.16
CA GLY A 397 13.00 -8.37 6.97
C GLY A 397 12.18 -8.72 8.21
N ARG A 398 12.04 -10.02 8.50
CA ARG A 398 11.35 -10.53 9.71
C ARG A 398 12.18 -10.41 11.01
N THR A 399 13.42 -9.94 10.92
CA THR A 399 14.47 -10.09 11.95
C THR A 399 15.57 -9.06 11.68
N PRO A 400 15.46 -7.79 12.14
CA PRO A 400 15.60 -7.49 13.57
C PRO A 400 14.63 -6.41 14.10
N GLU A 401 14.44 -6.40 15.42
CA GLU A 401 13.97 -5.22 16.11
C GLU A 401 15.15 -4.26 16.34
N PHE A 402 14.90 -2.96 16.28
CA PHE A 402 15.88 -1.89 16.34
C PHE A 402 15.71 -1.08 17.61
N LEU A 403 16.78 -0.44 18.07
CA LEU A 403 16.72 0.44 19.23
C LEU A 403 15.78 1.61 18.96
N THR A 404 14.76 1.75 19.80
CA THR A 404 13.72 2.77 19.61
C THR A 404 14.19 4.17 20.01
N GLY A 405 15.06 4.26 21.02
CA GLY A 405 15.60 5.53 21.51
C GLY A 405 14.50 6.55 21.85
N VAL A 406 14.69 7.80 21.40
CA VAL A 406 13.71 8.88 21.62
C VAL A 406 12.34 8.61 21.00
N LEU A 407 12.23 7.68 20.05
CA LEU A 407 10.95 7.31 19.43
C LEU A 407 10.10 6.40 20.33
N SER A 408 10.69 5.73 21.33
CA SER A 408 9.99 4.75 22.19
C SER A 408 8.61 5.22 22.70
N PRO A 409 8.44 6.45 23.25
CA PRO A 409 7.16 6.93 23.76
C PRO A 409 6.13 7.22 22.66
N TRP A 410 6.60 7.43 21.42
CA TRP A 410 5.83 7.85 20.25
C TRP A 410 5.44 6.68 19.34
N LEU A 411 5.90 5.47 19.66
CA LEU A 411 5.46 4.27 18.96
C LEU A 411 4.01 3.94 19.30
N LYS A 412 3.31 3.35 18.33
CA LYS A 412 1.96 2.82 18.52
C LYS A 412 2.04 1.43 19.18
N PRO A 413 1.03 1.00 19.97
CA PRO A 413 0.97 -0.37 20.48
C PRO A 413 1.14 -1.42 19.36
N PRO A 414 1.82 -2.55 19.62
CA PRO A 414 2.35 -3.00 20.91
C PRO A 414 3.73 -2.41 21.30
N PHE A 415 4.36 -1.59 20.46
CA PHE A 415 5.75 -1.15 20.66
C PHE A 415 5.92 0.10 21.53
N LYS A 416 4.83 0.73 21.97
CA LYS A 416 4.86 1.95 22.78
C LYS A 416 5.61 1.71 24.10
N GLY A 417 6.65 2.51 24.35
CA GLY A 417 7.51 2.39 25.52
C GLY A 417 8.48 1.20 25.47
N GLY A 418 8.50 0.42 24.38
CA GLY A 418 9.43 -0.68 24.18
C GLY A 418 10.84 -0.18 23.84
N ALA A 419 11.86 -0.90 24.29
CA ALA A 419 13.25 -0.63 23.94
C ALA A 419 13.60 -1.01 22.50
N LEU A 420 12.82 -1.92 21.92
CA LEU A 420 13.01 -2.50 20.60
C LEU A 420 11.70 -2.43 19.80
N ALA A 421 11.80 -2.13 18.51
CA ALA A 421 10.67 -2.20 17.57
C ALA A 421 11.15 -2.45 16.13
N PRO A 422 10.32 -3.02 15.25
CA PRO A 422 10.66 -3.15 13.84
C PRO A 422 10.80 -1.78 13.16
N SER A 423 11.57 -1.73 12.06
CA SER A 423 11.81 -0.50 11.30
C SER A 423 10.52 0.17 10.83
N THR A 424 9.57 -0.61 10.31
CA THR A 424 8.37 -0.05 9.66
C THR A 424 7.49 0.74 10.63
N PRO A 425 7.12 0.24 11.83
CA PRO A 425 6.47 1.04 12.87
C PRO A 425 7.25 2.29 13.29
N MET A 426 8.57 2.20 13.43
CA MET A 426 9.41 3.35 13.84
C MET A 426 9.40 4.45 12.79
N LEU A 427 9.62 4.10 11.51
CA LEU A 427 9.56 5.04 10.39
C LEU A 427 8.17 5.65 10.24
N ALA A 428 7.11 4.84 10.40
CA ALA A 428 5.74 5.32 10.33
C ALA A 428 5.45 6.34 11.45
N SER A 429 5.83 6.06 12.70
CA SER A 429 5.66 7.02 13.80
C SER A 429 6.45 8.32 13.58
N ALA A 430 7.73 8.22 13.19
CA ALA A 430 8.54 9.41 12.93
C ALA A 430 7.96 10.25 11.77
N ARG A 431 7.57 9.60 10.67
CA ARG A 431 6.91 10.23 9.53
C ARG A 431 5.61 10.91 9.93
N ASP A 432 4.73 10.22 10.64
CA ASP A 432 3.41 10.76 11.02
C ASP A 432 3.55 12.04 11.85
N GLU A 433 4.48 12.04 12.82
CA GLU A 433 4.77 13.19 13.68
C GLU A 433 5.41 14.36 12.90
N VAL A 434 6.37 14.07 12.02
CA VAL A 434 7.01 15.06 11.14
C VAL A 434 5.97 15.69 10.21
N MET A 435 5.13 14.86 9.58
CA MET A 435 4.14 15.30 8.60
C MET A 435 2.99 16.07 9.24
N SER A 436 2.53 15.66 10.42
CA SER A 436 1.52 16.41 11.17
C SER A 436 1.99 17.85 11.44
N ARG A 437 3.23 18.02 11.92
CA ARG A 437 3.83 19.35 12.18
C ARG A 437 4.05 20.13 10.89
N ALA A 438 4.61 19.49 9.86
CA ALA A 438 4.88 20.15 8.58
C ALA A 438 3.58 20.61 7.89
N ALA A 439 2.51 19.81 7.96
CA ALA A 439 1.20 20.16 7.44
C ALA A 439 0.55 21.31 8.23
N SER A 440 0.64 21.26 9.56
CA SER A 440 0.14 22.35 10.43
C SER A 440 0.86 23.67 10.13
N ARG A 441 2.19 23.65 9.98
CA ARG A 441 3.00 24.83 9.61
C ARG A 441 2.63 25.38 8.23
N ALA A 442 2.33 24.50 7.28
CA ALA A 442 1.90 24.87 5.94
C ALA A 442 0.43 25.34 5.86
N GLY A 443 -0.32 25.28 6.97
CA GLY A 443 -1.71 25.73 7.05
C GLY A 443 -2.64 25.01 6.07
N LEU A 444 -2.45 23.71 5.85
CA LEU A 444 -3.34 22.93 4.98
C LEU A 444 -4.70 22.73 5.64
N THR A 445 -5.77 22.99 4.88
CA THR A 445 -7.14 22.67 5.25
C THR A 445 -7.39 21.16 5.22
N ALA A 446 -8.50 20.71 5.83
CA ALA A 446 -8.89 19.30 5.80
C ALA A 446 -9.07 18.76 4.37
N GLN A 447 -9.64 19.56 3.46
CA GLN A 447 -9.81 19.15 2.07
C GLN A 447 -8.47 19.09 1.33
N GLU A 448 -7.59 20.07 1.53
CA GLU A 448 -6.25 20.04 0.94
C GLU A 448 -5.45 18.83 1.43
N LEU A 449 -5.65 18.38 2.67
CA LEU A 449 -5.05 17.14 3.17
C LEU A 449 -5.59 15.90 2.45
N VAL A 450 -6.90 15.79 2.23
CA VAL A 450 -7.50 14.69 1.44
C VAL A 450 -6.93 14.68 0.02
N ASP A 451 -6.83 15.84 -0.59
CA ASP A 451 -6.29 16.00 -1.94
C ASP A 451 -4.78 15.67 -2.00
N ALA A 452 -4.01 16.05 -0.96
CA ALA A 452 -2.59 15.75 -0.82
C ALA A 452 -2.33 14.25 -0.59
N HIS A 453 -3.18 13.58 0.19
CA HIS A 453 -3.25 12.12 0.32
C HIS A 453 -3.79 11.43 -0.95
N GLY A 454 -4.16 12.22 -1.97
CA GLY A 454 -4.54 11.72 -3.28
C GLY A 454 -5.73 10.76 -3.25
N TYR A 455 -6.72 11.04 -2.40
CA TYR A 455 -7.95 10.24 -2.22
C TYR A 455 -7.69 8.75 -1.91
N ARG A 456 -6.62 8.46 -1.17
CA ARG A 456 -6.25 7.13 -0.65
C ARG A 456 -6.09 7.20 0.86
N HIS A 457 -6.25 6.06 1.53
CA HIS A 457 -6.01 6.00 2.97
C HIS A 457 -4.54 5.77 3.25
N ALA A 458 -3.96 6.56 4.16
CA ALA A 458 -2.58 6.39 4.61
C ALA A 458 -2.31 5.04 5.32
N TRP A 459 -3.37 4.28 5.67
CA TRP A 459 -3.30 2.98 6.34
C TRP A 459 -3.68 1.80 5.45
N GLU A 460 -3.84 1.99 4.14
CA GLU A 460 -3.94 0.84 3.23
C GLU A 460 -2.72 -0.07 3.43
N LYS A 461 -2.98 -1.35 3.75
CA LYS A 461 -1.92 -2.29 4.08
C LYS A 461 -1.21 -2.73 2.79
N PRO A 462 0.14 -2.66 2.74
CA PRO A 462 0.90 -3.17 1.61
C PRO A 462 0.76 -4.70 1.48
N PRO A 463 1.28 -5.31 0.40
CA PRO A 463 1.31 -6.76 0.24
C PRO A 463 1.90 -7.47 1.46
N THR A 464 1.23 -8.51 1.93
CA THR A 464 1.64 -9.29 3.12
C THR A 464 2.85 -10.20 2.85
N GLN A 465 3.17 -10.42 1.57
CA GLN A 465 4.30 -11.22 1.12
C GLN A 465 5.18 -10.48 0.11
N PRO A 466 6.48 -10.81 0.01
CA PRO A 466 7.38 -10.29 -1.02
C PRO A 466 6.77 -10.34 -2.42
N SER A 467 6.54 -9.17 -3.02
CA SER A 467 5.85 -9.04 -4.30
C SER A 467 6.35 -7.84 -5.10
N TYR A 468 6.38 -7.99 -6.42
CA TYR A 468 6.67 -6.92 -7.36
C TYR A 468 5.41 -6.43 -8.06
N LYS A 469 5.28 -5.12 -8.19
CA LYS A 469 4.26 -4.45 -8.98
C LYS A 469 4.55 -4.60 -10.47
N ALA A 470 3.61 -5.16 -11.23
CA ALA A 470 3.59 -5.05 -12.68
C ALA A 470 2.99 -3.69 -13.08
N GLY A 471 3.87 -2.73 -13.40
CA GLY A 471 3.43 -1.39 -13.81
C GLY A 471 2.78 -1.37 -15.21
N PRO A 472 2.03 -0.29 -15.54
CA PRO A 472 1.56 -0.03 -16.91
C PRO A 472 2.73 -0.01 -17.91
N ARG A 473 2.49 -0.34 -19.18
CA ARG A 473 3.54 -0.46 -20.22
C ARG A 473 3.60 0.70 -21.20
N ASP A 474 2.69 1.66 -21.09
CA ASP A 474 2.73 2.90 -21.87
C ASP A 474 4.04 3.65 -21.59
N GLY A 475 4.78 3.98 -22.65
CA GLY A 475 6.08 4.65 -22.56
C GLY A 475 7.23 3.77 -22.10
N VAL A 476 7.05 2.44 -21.99
CA VAL A 476 8.08 1.53 -21.46
C VAL A 476 9.40 1.60 -22.24
N TRP A 477 9.35 1.89 -23.54
CA TRP A 477 10.54 2.04 -24.39
C TRP A 477 11.57 3.04 -23.83
N ALA A 478 11.10 4.06 -23.11
CA ALA A 478 11.92 5.16 -22.58
C ALA A 478 12.49 4.86 -21.18
N THR A 479 12.35 3.62 -20.69
CA THR A 479 12.78 3.23 -19.34
C THR A 479 13.88 2.16 -19.30
N PRO A 480 14.90 2.15 -20.18
CA PRO A 480 16.01 1.21 -20.05
C PRO A 480 16.96 1.60 -18.90
N PRO A 481 17.80 0.68 -18.42
CA PRO A 481 17.64 -0.76 -18.48
C PRO A 481 16.38 -1.25 -17.74
N PHE A 482 15.97 -2.48 -18.00
CA PHE A 482 14.73 -3.11 -17.54
C PHE A 482 14.92 -4.00 -16.29
N LEU A 483 13.79 -4.43 -15.73
CA LEU A 483 13.61 -4.96 -14.37
C LEU A 483 13.83 -3.90 -13.28
N HIS A 484 13.38 -4.21 -12.05
CA HIS A 484 13.41 -3.30 -10.92
C HIS A 484 14.84 -2.84 -10.52
N ASN A 485 15.85 -3.65 -10.85
CA ASN A 485 17.27 -3.40 -10.56
C ASN A 485 18.10 -3.02 -11.81
N GLY A 486 17.45 -2.76 -12.95
CA GLY A 486 18.12 -2.34 -14.18
C GLY A 486 19.10 -3.37 -14.75
N SER A 487 18.86 -4.67 -14.52
CA SER A 487 19.80 -5.75 -14.85
C SER A 487 19.64 -6.33 -16.27
N VAL A 488 18.71 -5.81 -17.07
CA VAL A 488 18.47 -6.25 -18.46
C VAL A 488 18.55 -5.06 -19.42
N PRO A 489 19.45 -5.06 -20.42
CA PRO A 489 19.76 -3.82 -21.17
C PRO A 489 18.66 -3.36 -22.11
N SER A 490 17.89 -4.27 -22.71
CA SER A 490 16.89 -3.95 -23.74
C SER A 490 15.57 -4.72 -23.59
N LEU A 491 14.50 -4.25 -24.22
CA LEU A 491 13.23 -4.98 -24.27
C LEU A 491 13.39 -6.33 -24.97
N TYR A 492 14.19 -6.37 -26.04
CA TYR A 492 14.48 -7.63 -26.72
C TYR A 492 15.12 -8.66 -25.78
N ASP A 493 16.13 -8.23 -25.00
CA ASP A 493 16.82 -9.13 -24.06
C ASP A 493 15.92 -9.53 -22.87
N LEU A 494 14.94 -8.69 -22.49
CA LEU A 494 13.94 -9.03 -21.48
C LEU A 494 13.05 -10.21 -21.90
N LEU A 495 12.78 -10.34 -23.21
CA LEU A 495 11.94 -11.40 -23.77
C LEU A 495 12.72 -12.71 -24.05
N LEU A 496 14.03 -12.74 -23.83
CA LEU A 496 14.83 -13.97 -23.89
C LEU A 496 14.61 -14.83 -22.64
N PRO A 497 14.86 -16.14 -22.71
CA PRO A 497 15.07 -16.95 -21.52
C PRO A 497 16.16 -16.31 -20.64
N ALA A 498 15.92 -16.24 -19.32
CA ALA A 498 16.83 -15.55 -18.39
C ALA A 498 18.28 -16.08 -18.42
N LYS A 499 18.47 -17.37 -18.75
CA LYS A 499 19.78 -17.98 -18.92
C LYS A 499 20.59 -17.41 -20.10
N ASP A 500 19.91 -16.90 -21.13
CA ASP A 500 20.51 -16.43 -22.39
C ASP A 500 20.72 -14.90 -22.38
N ARG A 501 20.30 -14.21 -21.31
CA ARG A 501 20.52 -12.77 -21.13
C ARG A 501 21.99 -12.43 -20.84
N PRO A 502 22.50 -11.27 -21.30
CA PRO A 502 23.87 -10.83 -21.00
C PRO A 502 24.16 -10.82 -19.51
N LYS A 503 25.31 -11.35 -19.10
CA LYS A 503 25.75 -11.34 -17.69
C LYS A 503 26.49 -10.07 -17.30
N GLN A 504 27.05 -9.37 -18.28
CA GLN A 504 27.71 -8.08 -18.10
C GLN A 504 27.38 -7.18 -19.30
N PHE A 505 27.19 -5.88 -19.05
CA PHE A 505 27.05 -4.87 -20.10
C PHE A 505 27.41 -3.48 -19.57
N MET A 506 27.80 -2.56 -20.48
CA MET A 506 28.05 -1.17 -20.11
C MET A 506 26.73 -0.39 -19.99
N VAL A 507 26.64 0.48 -18.99
CA VAL A 507 25.52 1.42 -18.83
C VAL A 507 25.97 2.82 -19.25
N GLY A 508 25.23 3.43 -20.19
CA GLY A 508 25.47 4.77 -20.73
C GLY A 508 24.16 5.41 -21.22
N ARG A 509 24.27 6.57 -21.88
CA ARG A 509 23.12 7.32 -22.43
C ARG A 509 22.73 6.88 -23.84
N ASP A 510 23.65 6.26 -24.57
CA ASP A 510 23.41 5.83 -25.94
C ASP A 510 22.29 4.79 -25.98
N PHE A 511 21.37 4.97 -26.93
CA PHE A 511 20.16 4.19 -27.06
C PHE A 511 20.19 3.35 -28.33
N ASP A 512 19.84 2.06 -28.18
CA ASP A 512 19.60 1.15 -29.30
C ASP A 512 18.09 1.12 -29.61
N PRO A 513 17.62 1.75 -30.71
CA PRO A 513 16.21 1.73 -31.07
C PRO A 513 15.74 0.42 -31.71
N VAL A 514 16.67 -0.46 -32.10
CA VAL A 514 16.34 -1.77 -32.66
C VAL A 514 15.91 -2.67 -31.53
N LYS A 515 16.80 -2.96 -30.57
CA LYS A 515 16.48 -3.78 -29.39
C LYS A 515 15.65 -3.05 -28.34
N VAL A 516 15.57 -1.72 -28.43
CA VAL A 516 14.90 -0.79 -27.50
C VAL A 516 15.52 -0.90 -26.10
N GLY A 517 16.67 -0.24 -25.93
CA GLY A 517 17.47 -0.37 -24.72
C GLY A 517 18.70 0.53 -24.66
N VAL A 518 19.50 0.34 -23.61
CA VAL A 518 20.85 0.94 -23.58
C VAL A 518 21.74 0.27 -24.64
N ASP A 519 22.55 1.06 -25.32
CA ASP A 519 23.64 0.55 -26.14
C ASP A 519 24.72 -0.06 -25.23
N THR A 520 24.95 -1.37 -25.41
CA THR A 520 25.85 -2.14 -24.54
C THR A 520 27.33 -2.08 -24.93
N THR A 521 27.67 -1.41 -26.04
CA THR A 521 29.06 -1.25 -26.53
C THR A 521 29.90 -0.35 -25.63
N GLY A 522 29.25 0.57 -24.90
CA GLY A 522 29.87 1.40 -23.88
C GLY A 522 30.48 2.71 -24.35
N ALA A 523 30.09 3.23 -25.53
CA ALA A 523 30.63 4.48 -26.05
C ALA A 523 30.38 5.72 -25.15
N SER A 524 29.25 5.76 -24.43
CA SER A 524 28.86 6.88 -23.55
C SER A 524 28.86 6.55 -22.04
N GLY A 525 29.43 5.40 -21.64
CA GLY A 525 29.34 4.90 -20.28
C GLY A 525 30.64 4.29 -19.77
N THR A 526 30.86 4.34 -18.46
CA THR A 526 32.07 3.80 -17.81
C THR A 526 31.78 2.71 -16.79
N PHE A 527 30.50 2.47 -16.47
CA PHE A 527 30.09 1.48 -15.48
C PHE A 527 29.66 0.16 -16.13
N VAL A 528 30.36 -0.92 -15.80
CA VAL A 528 29.98 -2.29 -16.18
C VAL A 528 29.04 -2.85 -15.12
N LEU A 529 27.79 -3.10 -15.52
CA LEU A 529 26.81 -3.80 -14.69
C LEU A 529 27.09 -5.30 -14.79
N ASP A 530 27.33 -5.94 -13.65
CA ASP A 530 27.55 -7.38 -13.53
C ASP A 530 26.41 -8.04 -12.77
N THR A 531 25.66 -8.90 -13.48
CA THR A 531 24.44 -9.54 -12.97
C THR A 531 24.73 -10.73 -12.06
N THR A 532 25.99 -11.09 -11.86
CA THR A 532 26.40 -12.17 -10.95
C THR A 532 26.60 -11.67 -9.52
N LYS A 533 26.62 -10.35 -9.31
CA LYS A 533 26.77 -9.72 -8.00
C LYS A 533 25.44 -9.68 -7.25
N VAL A 534 25.52 -9.67 -5.92
CA VAL A 534 24.36 -9.56 -5.03
C VAL A 534 23.54 -8.31 -5.38
N GLY A 535 22.23 -8.49 -5.58
CA GLY A 535 21.27 -7.44 -5.91
C GLY A 535 21.17 -7.09 -7.41
N ASN A 536 22.08 -7.62 -8.25
CA ASN A 536 22.11 -7.34 -9.68
C ASN A 536 21.54 -8.49 -10.55
N SER A 537 20.93 -9.52 -9.97
CA SER A 537 20.48 -10.69 -10.73
C SER A 537 19.51 -10.28 -11.84
N ASN A 538 19.73 -10.85 -13.02
CA ASN A 538 18.86 -10.73 -14.19
C ASN A 538 17.96 -11.97 -14.40
N ALA A 539 17.79 -12.77 -13.34
CA ALA A 539 16.90 -13.92 -13.33
C ALA A 539 15.41 -13.51 -13.35
N GLY A 540 14.52 -14.49 -13.50
CA GLY A 540 13.09 -14.28 -13.45
C GLY A 540 12.50 -13.57 -14.67
N HIS A 541 11.20 -13.35 -14.64
CA HIS A 541 10.43 -12.79 -15.74
C HIS A 541 10.81 -13.45 -17.09
N SER A 542 10.94 -14.78 -17.09
CA SER A 542 11.54 -15.53 -18.19
C SER A 542 10.46 -16.11 -19.11
N PHE A 543 10.67 -15.96 -20.42
CA PHE A 543 9.89 -16.64 -21.45
C PHE A 543 10.64 -17.91 -21.89
N GLN A 544 10.27 -19.05 -21.31
CA GLN A 544 10.98 -20.32 -21.50
C GLN A 544 10.03 -21.51 -21.41
N ASN A 545 10.49 -22.69 -21.82
CA ASN A 545 9.71 -23.92 -21.70
C ASN A 545 9.63 -24.35 -20.23
N GLY A 546 8.42 -24.52 -19.70
CA GLY A 546 8.17 -24.95 -18.33
C GLY A 546 6.84 -24.45 -17.78
N PRO A 547 6.43 -24.91 -16.58
CA PRO A 547 5.28 -24.36 -15.89
C PRO A 547 5.52 -22.89 -15.50
N ARG A 548 4.44 -22.09 -15.43
CA ARG A 548 4.50 -20.73 -14.90
C ARG A 548 4.80 -20.74 -13.40
N GLY A 549 5.48 -19.70 -12.92
CA GLY A 549 6.01 -19.59 -11.56
C GLY A 549 7.51 -19.91 -11.47
N GLY A 550 8.13 -19.65 -10.33
CA GLY A 550 9.56 -19.90 -10.11
C GLY A 550 10.48 -19.16 -11.08
N GLY A 551 10.04 -18.00 -11.61
CA GLY A 551 10.77 -17.22 -12.60
C GLY A 551 10.28 -17.33 -14.04
N THR A 552 9.41 -18.29 -14.35
CA THR A 552 8.84 -18.45 -15.70
C THR A 552 7.48 -17.77 -15.79
N VAL A 553 7.32 -16.79 -16.68
CA VAL A 553 6.08 -16.01 -16.83
C VAL A 553 5.26 -16.39 -18.06
N GLY A 554 5.90 -17.03 -19.04
CA GLY A 554 5.26 -17.46 -20.28
C GLY A 554 6.09 -18.52 -20.99
N ARG A 555 5.50 -19.08 -22.05
CA ARG A 555 6.18 -20.05 -22.91
C ARG A 555 7.39 -19.42 -23.60
N LEU A 556 8.26 -20.26 -24.15
CA LEU A 556 9.32 -19.78 -25.04
C LEU A 556 8.70 -19.05 -26.25
N LEU A 557 9.20 -17.86 -26.53
CA LEU A 557 8.82 -17.06 -27.70
C LEU A 557 9.79 -17.31 -28.85
N SER A 558 9.26 -17.37 -30.08
CA SER A 558 10.08 -17.33 -31.30
C SER A 558 10.76 -15.96 -31.47
N ASP A 559 11.75 -15.89 -32.35
CA ASP A 559 12.41 -14.61 -32.66
C ASP A 559 11.43 -13.56 -33.19
N GLU A 560 10.57 -13.99 -34.12
CA GLU A 560 9.55 -13.16 -34.74
C GLU A 560 8.52 -12.65 -33.72
N GLU A 561 8.13 -13.49 -32.76
CA GLU A 561 7.22 -13.11 -31.67
C GLU A 561 7.84 -12.06 -30.75
N ARG A 562 9.13 -12.20 -30.41
CA ARG A 562 9.86 -11.20 -29.60
C ARG A 562 9.91 -9.87 -30.32
N TRP A 563 10.28 -9.84 -31.60
CA TRP A 563 10.31 -8.61 -32.38
C TRP A 563 8.92 -7.99 -32.56
N ALA A 564 7.88 -8.82 -32.71
CA ALA A 564 6.50 -8.34 -32.74
C ALA A 564 6.11 -7.62 -31.43
N LEU A 565 6.41 -8.22 -30.29
CA LEU A 565 6.19 -7.60 -28.98
C LEU A 565 6.98 -6.31 -28.80
N VAL A 566 8.27 -6.29 -29.16
CA VAL A 566 9.10 -5.06 -29.09
C VAL A 566 8.47 -3.94 -29.90
N GLU A 567 8.00 -4.23 -31.12
CA GLU A 567 7.38 -3.23 -31.98
C GLU A 567 6.05 -2.71 -31.43
N TYR A 568 5.25 -3.58 -30.79
CA TYR A 568 4.05 -3.15 -30.08
C TYR A 568 4.38 -2.24 -28.88
N LEU A 569 5.42 -2.55 -28.11
CA LEU A 569 5.83 -1.75 -26.96
C LEU A 569 6.38 -0.36 -27.35
N LYS A 570 6.90 -0.19 -28.57
CA LYS A 570 7.19 1.15 -29.15
C LYS A 570 5.90 1.93 -29.43
N SER A 571 4.82 1.24 -29.81
CA SER A 571 3.57 1.86 -30.26
C SER A 571 2.64 2.37 -29.16
N ILE A 572 2.99 2.18 -27.88
CA ILE A 572 2.19 2.60 -26.73
C ILE A 572 2.95 3.64 -25.87
N PRO A 573 2.36 4.82 -25.59
CA PRO A 573 1.03 5.27 -26.00
C PRO A 573 0.93 5.53 -27.52
N SER A 574 -0.28 5.44 -28.06
CA SER A 574 -0.53 5.69 -29.49
C SER A 574 -0.56 7.18 -29.83
N GLU A 575 -0.93 8.02 -28.86
CA GLU A 575 -1.05 9.47 -29.01
C GLU A 575 -0.07 10.22 -28.08
N PRO A 576 0.47 11.37 -28.52
CA PRO A 576 1.22 12.26 -27.63
C PRO A 576 0.28 12.82 -26.54
N ALA A 577 0.85 13.23 -25.41
CA ALA A 577 0.10 13.80 -24.28
C ALA A 577 -1.10 12.95 -23.76
N GLN A 578 -1.10 11.63 -23.97
CA GLN A 578 -2.16 10.74 -23.53
C GLN A 578 -2.07 10.46 -22.01
N VAL A 579 -2.76 11.27 -21.20
CA VAL A 579 -2.81 11.13 -19.74
C VAL A 579 -3.98 10.23 -19.32
N ALA A 580 -3.74 9.29 -18.40
CA ALA A 580 -4.81 8.53 -17.77
C ALA A 580 -5.67 9.44 -16.85
N PRO A 581 -7.01 9.36 -16.90
CA PRO A 581 -7.86 10.25 -16.11
C PRO A 581 -7.64 10.03 -14.62
N TYR A 582 -7.31 11.10 -13.89
CA TYR A 582 -7.14 11.04 -12.44
C TYR A 582 -8.50 10.83 -11.75
N GLY A 583 -8.63 9.73 -11.01
CA GLY A 583 -9.91 9.29 -10.45
C GLY A 583 -10.67 8.28 -11.30
N GLY A 584 -10.13 7.88 -12.47
CA GLY A 584 -10.72 6.91 -13.38
C GLY A 584 -11.88 7.45 -14.23
N PRO A 585 -12.24 6.75 -15.31
CA PRO A 585 -13.39 7.07 -16.14
C PRO A 585 -14.70 6.65 -15.44
N ALA A 586 -15.83 7.21 -15.90
CA ALA A 586 -17.15 6.88 -15.35
C ALA A 586 -17.55 5.42 -15.62
N ASP A 587 -17.16 4.88 -16.78
CA ASP A 587 -17.36 3.52 -17.28
C ASP A 587 -16.11 2.66 -17.09
N ALA A 588 -15.48 2.75 -15.92
CA ALA A 588 -14.27 2.01 -15.61
C ALA A 588 -14.48 0.49 -15.63
N VAL A 589 -13.65 -0.23 -16.39
CA VAL A 589 -13.49 -1.67 -16.24
C VAL A 589 -12.73 -1.92 -14.94
N GLU A 590 -13.44 -2.43 -13.95
CA GLU A 590 -12.83 -2.74 -12.66
C GLU A 590 -11.96 -3.99 -12.81
N ALA A 591 -10.76 -3.95 -12.25
CA ALA A 591 -9.77 -4.99 -12.44
C ALA A 591 -10.23 -6.38 -11.97
N TRP A 592 -11.12 -6.43 -10.97
CA TRP A 592 -11.72 -7.68 -10.49
C TRP A 592 -12.71 -8.30 -11.48
N GLN A 593 -13.19 -7.55 -12.48
CA GLN A 593 -14.06 -8.06 -13.55
C GLN A 593 -13.25 -8.76 -14.66
N ASP A 594 -11.94 -8.50 -14.74
CA ASP A 594 -11.04 -9.16 -15.70
C ASP A 594 -10.48 -10.45 -15.08
N VAL A 595 -11.13 -11.59 -15.36
CA VAL A 595 -10.69 -12.92 -14.91
C VAL A 595 -9.30 -13.33 -15.42
N GLY A 596 -8.77 -12.64 -16.44
CA GLY A 596 -7.41 -12.84 -16.92
C GLY A 596 -6.37 -12.06 -16.12
N PHE A 597 -6.76 -11.13 -15.26
CA PHE A 597 -5.86 -10.25 -14.53
C PHE A 597 -5.38 -10.86 -13.21
N PHE A 598 -4.07 -10.96 -13.08
CA PHE A 598 -3.35 -11.44 -11.92
C PHE A 598 -3.31 -10.37 -10.83
N ASN A 599 -3.87 -10.62 -9.65
CA ASN A 599 -3.72 -9.69 -8.53
C ASN A 599 -3.65 -10.40 -7.17
N VAL A 600 -2.43 -10.58 -6.63
CA VAL A 600 -2.20 -11.26 -5.32
C VAL A 600 -2.46 -10.35 -4.12
N MET A 601 -2.75 -9.05 -4.32
CA MET A 601 -3.33 -8.26 -3.21
C MET A 601 -4.73 -8.75 -2.81
N TYR A 602 -5.33 -9.60 -3.65
CA TYR A 602 -6.56 -10.34 -3.38
C TYR A 602 -6.28 -11.85 -3.55
N PRO A 603 -5.46 -12.48 -2.67
CA PRO A 603 -4.77 -13.74 -2.94
C PRO A 603 -5.59 -15.03 -2.78
N GLU A 604 -6.87 -15.04 -3.16
CA GLU A 604 -7.39 -16.33 -3.61
C GLU A 604 -6.63 -16.67 -4.90
N PRO A 605 -6.38 -17.95 -5.22
CA PRO A 605 -6.02 -18.26 -6.58
C PRO A 605 -7.12 -17.64 -7.47
N TYR A 606 -6.71 -16.76 -8.39
CA TYR A 606 -7.41 -16.63 -9.66
C TYR A 606 -7.31 -18.02 -10.32
N GLU A 607 -8.14 -18.96 -9.87
CA GLU A 607 -8.57 -20.03 -10.73
C GLU A 607 -9.37 -19.36 -11.84
N LEU A 608 -8.78 -19.41 -13.05
CA LEU A 608 -9.46 -19.28 -14.33
C LEU A 608 -10.92 -19.78 -14.22
N PRO A 609 -11.83 -19.18 -14.99
CA PRO A 609 -13.18 -18.84 -14.54
C PRO A 609 -13.77 -19.89 -13.60
N SER A 610 -13.83 -19.58 -12.30
CA SER A 610 -14.82 -20.29 -11.48
C SER A 610 -16.20 -20.01 -12.11
N PRO A 611 -17.08 -21.03 -12.15
CA PRO A 611 -18.36 -20.95 -12.82
C PRO A 611 -19.17 -19.75 -12.33
N ALA A 612 -20.26 -19.40 -13.02
CA ALA A 612 -21.25 -18.49 -12.45
C ALA A 612 -21.44 -18.82 -10.96
N LEU A 613 -21.19 -17.84 -10.08
CA LEU A 613 -21.26 -18.02 -8.62
C LEU A 613 -22.45 -18.91 -8.30
N ALA A 614 -22.24 -20.02 -7.61
CA ALA A 614 -23.35 -20.87 -7.23
C ALA A 614 -24.14 -20.20 -6.09
N LEU A 615 -25.43 -20.52 -5.99
CA LEU A 615 -26.20 -20.13 -4.82
C LEU A 615 -25.55 -20.74 -3.57
N GLY A 616 -25.34 -19.93 -2.54
CA GLY A 616 -24.71 -20.31 -1.29
C GLY A 616 -23.21 -20.61 -1.36
N GLU A 617 -22.54 -20.26 -2.46
CA GLU A 617 -21.08 -20.36 -2.55
C GLU A 617 -20.41 -19.41 -1.54
N GLU A 618 -19.49 -19.96 -0.75
CA GLU A 618 -18.63 -19.21 0.16
C GLU A 618 -17.24 -19.07 -0.42
N ARG A 619 -16.59 -17.94 -0.11
CA ARG A 619 -15.20 -17.66 -0.42
C ARG A 619 -14.49 -17.15 0.81
N VAL A 620 -13.52 -17.90 1.29
CA VAL A 620 -12.70 -17.49 2.42
C VAL A 620 -11.72 -16.44 1.92
N LEU A 621 -11.74 -15.22 2.48
CA LEU A 621 -10.81 -14.19 2.02
C LEU A 621 -9.42 -14.44 2.63
N PRO A 622 -8.32 -14.17 1.91
CA PRO A 622 -6.99 -14.41 2.44
C PRO A 622 -6.65 -13.49 3.61
N GLY A 623 -5.99 -14.05 4.63
CA GLY A 623 -5.71 -13.34 5.88
C GLY A 623 -6.96 -13.14 6.75
N GLU A 624 -8.13 -13.65 6.35
CA GLU A 624 -9.36 -13.60 7.15
C GLU A 624 -9.14 -14.23 8.52
N ASP A 625 -8.52 -15.41 8.62
CA ASP A 625 -8.23 -16.06 9.90
C ASP A 625 -7.39 -15.17 10.84
N ALA A 626 -6.39 -14.48 10.29
CA ALA A 626 -5.55 -13.56 11.07
C ALA A 626 -6.34 -12.33 11.54
N LEU A 627 -7.22 -11.80 10.70
CA LEU A 627 -8.11 -10.68 11.06
C LEU A 627 -9.18 -11.09 12.08
N ILE A 628 -9.71 -12.31 11.97
CA ILE A 628 -10.63 -12.90 12.96
C ILE A 628 -9.91 -13.02 14.29
N GLN A 629 -8.69 -13.57 14.30
CA GLN A 629 -7.91 -13.73 15.52
C GLN A 629 -7.58 -12.38 16.15
N GLU A 630 -7.14 -11.40 15.35
CA GLU A 630 -6.89 -10.03 15.80
C GLU A 630 -8.13 -9.41 16.46
N PHE A 631 -9.30 -9.53 15.82
CA PHE A 631 -10.57 -9.06 16.38
C PHE A 631 -10.91 -9.73 17.72
N VAL A 632 -10.76 -11.06 17.81
CA VAL A 632 -11.03 -11.83 19.03
C VAL A 632 -10.08 -11.42 20.15
N ASP A 633 -8.79 -11.27 19.84
CA ASP A 633 -7.77 -10.85 20.80
C ASP A 633 -8.02 -9.44 21.33
N GLN A 634 -8.35 -8.50 20.45
CA GLN A 634 -8.74 -7.13 20.82
C GLN A 634 -10.00 -7.12 21.71
N THR A 635 -10.97 -7.98 21.41
CA THR A 635 -12.22 -8.10 22.18
C THR A 635 -11.96 -8.66 23.57
N LEU A 636 -11.18 -9.74 23.68
CA LEU A 636 -10.78 -10.30 24.98
C LEU A 636 -9.95 -9.32 25.81
N ALA A 637 -9.02 -8.60 25.18
CA ALA A 637 -8.23 -7.56 25.85
C ALA A 637 -9.15 -6.48 26.44
N ARG A 638 -10.13 -6.00 25.68
CA ARG A 638 -11.14 -5.06 26.17
C ARG A 638 -11.95 -5.66 27.33
N MET A 639 -12.45 -6.88 27.20
CA MET A 639 -13.24 -7.54 28.25
C MET A 639 -12.44 -7.72 29.55
N ARG A 640 -11.14 -8.02 29.48
CA ARG A 640 -10.26 -8.10 30.66
C ARG A 640 -10.13 -6.77 31.39
N ILE A 641 -10.12 -5.66 30.64
CA ILE A 641 -10.09 -4.30 31.20
C ILE A 641 -11.45 -3.93 31.78
N GLN A 642 -12.53 -4.23 31.06
CA GLN A 642 -13.90 -3.89 31.43
C GLN A 642 -14.39 -4.68 32.65
N TYR A 643 -13.96 -5.94 32.80
CA TYR A 643 -14.32 -6.83 33.90
C TYR A 643 -13.07 -7.26 34.70
N PRO A 644 -12.66 -6.45 35.70
CA PRO A 644 -11.56 -6.78 36.61
C PRO A 644 -11.76 -8.14 37.32
N GLU A 645 -10.69 -8.70 37.87
CA GLU A 645 -10.75 -9.98 38.58
C GLU A 645 -11.77 -9.93 39.74
N GLY A 646 -12.57 -11.00 39.88
CA GLY A 646 -13.67 -11.08 40.85
C GLY A 646 -14.99 -10.44 40.42
N SER A 647 -15.06 -9.75 39.28
CA SER A 647 -16.33 -9.24 38.73
C SER A 647 -17.06 -10.28 37.88
N GLU A 648 -18.40 -10.22 37.88
CA GLU A 648 -19.26 -10.99 36.97
C GLU A 648 -19.00 -10.52 35.53
N VAL A 649 -18.51 -11.41 34.69
CA VAL A 649 -18.29 -11.15 33.27
C VAL A 649 -19.61 -11.31 32.53
N ARG A 650 -19.99 -10.31 31.74
CA ARG A 650 -21.16 -10.36 30.85
C ARG A 650 -20.71 -10.54 29.40
N ARG A 651 -21.67 -10.63 28.48
CA ARG A 651 -21.40 -10.72 27.03
C ARG A 651 -20.67 -9.46 26.54
N ASP A 652 -19.75 -9.62 25.60
CA ASP A 652 -18.96 -8.53 25.02
C ASP A 652 -19.82 -7.51 24.27
N ALA A 653 -20.90 -8.00 23.66
CA ALA A 653 -21.99 -7.30 23.02
C ALA A 653 -23.31 -7.97 23.44
N HIS A 654 -24.40 -7.20 23.41
CA HIS A 654 -25.69 -7.66 23.93
C HIS A 654 -25.74 -8.03 25.45
N PRO A 655 -25.06 -7.30 26.37
CA PRO A 655 -25.00 -7.65 27.79
C PRO A 655 -26.31 -7.42 28.54
N LYS A 656 -27.20 -6.55 28.04
CA LYS A 656 -28.51 -6.31 28.66
C LYS A 656 -29.58 -7.22 28.05
N SER A 657 -30.18 -8.07 28.88
CA SER A 657 -31.36 -8.87 28.53
C SER A 657 -32.63 -8.11 28.90
N HIS A 658 -33.60 -8.00 27.99
CA HIS A 658 -34.94 -7.50 28.31
C HIS A 658 -35.84 -8.61 28.86
N GLY A 659 -35.67 -9.84 28.39
CA GLY A 659 -36.34 -11.02 28.95
C GLY A 659 -36.01 -12.31 28.19
N LEU A 660 -36.30 -13.44 28.83
CA LEU A 660 -36.26 -14.78 28.25
C LEU A 660 -37.66 -15.41 28.34
N VAL A 661 -38.29 -15.71 27.20
CA VAL A 661 -39.64 -16.29 27.16
C VAL A 661 -39.63 -17.70 26.62
N LYS A 662 -40.54 -18.53 27.12
CA LYS A 662 -40.89 -19.81 26.52
C LYS A 662 -41.81 -19.57 25.32
N ALA A 663 -41.63 -20.32 24.25
CA ALA A 663 -42.41 -20.19 23.03
C ALA A 663 -42.57 -21.54 22.34
N ARG A 664 -43.48 -21.59 21.35
CA ARG A 664 -43.69 -22.73 20.46
C ARG A 664 -43.42 -22.29 19.03
N PHE A 665 -42.51 -22.98 18.34
CA PHE A 665 -42.13 -22.72 16.95
C PHE A 665 -42.79 -23.74 16.04
N GLU A 666 -43.80 -23.31 15.29
CA GLU A 666 -44.69 -24.15 14.48
C GLU A 666 -44.35 -23.99 12.99
N VAL A 667 -43.65 -24.97 12.43
CA VAL A 667 -43.32 -25.02 11.00
C VAL A 667 -44.58 -25.25 10.18
N ALA A 668 -44.82 -24.38 9.20
CA ALA A 668 -46.03 -24.43 8.39
C ALA A 668 -46.07 -25.68 7.49
N ASP A 669 -47.29 -26.17 7.25
CA ASP A 669 -47.52 -27.23 6.27
C ASP A 669 -47.47 -26.69 4.84
N GLY A 670 -47.15 -27.56 3.88
CA GLY A 670 -47.24 -27.25 2.44
C GLY A 670 -46.19 -26.27 1.92
N LEU A 671 -45.06 -26.05 2.61
CA LEU A 671 -44.00 -25.13 2.14
C LEU A 671 -43.54 -25.47 0.72
N PRO A 672 -43.13 -24.49 -0.11
CA PRO A 672 -42.45 -24.77 -1.39
C PRO A 672 -41.26 -25.73 -1.20
N PRO A 673 -40.99 -26.67 -2.14
CA PRO A 673 -39.90 -27.64 -1.99
C PRO A 673 -38.54 -27.02 -1.68
N GLU A 674 -38.24 -25.88 -2.28
CA GLU A 674 -37.01 -25.08 -2.08
C GLU A 674 -36.82 -24.52 -0.66
N LEU A 675 -37.87 -24.53 0.18
CA LEU A 675 -37.81 -24.12 1.58
C LEU A 675 -37.78 -25.30 2.57
N ARG A 676 -37.98 -26.54 2.10
CA ARG A 676 -38.10 -27.75 2.95
C ARG A 676 -36.73 -28.35 3.30
N HIS A 677 -35.91 -27.60 4.04
CA HIS A 677 -34.58 -28.05 4.48
C HIS A 677 -34.35 -27.77 5.96
N GLY A 678 -33.49 -28.58 6.61
CA GLY A 678 -33.21 -28.48 8.05
C GLY A 678 -34.49 -28.50 8.90
N VAL A 679 -34.64 -27.51 9.80
CA VAL A 679 -35.83 -27.35 10.66
C VAL A 679 -37.15 -27.27 9.87
N PHE A 680 -37.11 -26.82 8.61
CA PHE A 680 -38.30 -26.62 7.78
C PHE A 680 -38.63 -27.84 6.89
N ALA A 681 -37.88 -28.93 7.00
CA ALA A 681 -38.03 -30.10 6.12
C ALA A 681 -39.42 -30.76 6.21
N THR A 682 -39.98 -30.84 7.42
CA THR A 682 -41.30 -31.39 7.68
C THR A 682 -42.09 -30.49 8.63
N PRO A 683 -43.43 -30.43 8.48
CA PRO A 683 -44.28 -29.73 9.45
C PRO A 683 -44.06 -30.33 10.84
N ASN A 684 -43.65 -29.49 11.79
CA ASN A 684 -43.37 -29.89 13.16
C ASN A 684 -43.52 -28.70 14.10
N ALA A 685 -43.67 -28.97 15.39
CA ALA A 685 -43.68 -27.96 16.45
C ALA A 685 -42.55 -28.22 17.44
N PHE A 686 -41.73 -27.20 17.67
CA PHE A 686 -40.61 -27.24 18.62
C PHE A 686 -40.92 -26.32 19.81
N ASP A 687 -40.61 -26.77 21.02
CA ASP A 687 -40.51 -25.85 22.16
C ASP A 687 -39.29 -24.94 21.95
N ALA A 688 -39.38 -23.69 22.40
CA ALA A 688 -38.35 -22.69 22.16
C ALA A 688 -38.15 -21.77 23.36
N LEU A 689 -36.92 -21.27 23.50
CA LEU A 689 -36.56 -20.17 24.39
C LEU A 689 -36.18 -18.95 23.55
N VAL A 690 -36.75 -17.78 23.85
CA VAL A 690 -36.51 -16.55 23.07
C VAL A 690 -35.98 -15.46 23.97
N ARG A 691 -34.76 -14.99 23.68
CA ARG A 691 -34.10 -13.90 24.39
C ARG A 691 -34.18 -12.60 23.60
N PHE A 692 -34.64 -11.54 24.25
CA PHE A 692 -34.58 -10.16 23.73
C PHE A 692 -33.48 -9.36 24.46
N SER A 693 -32.74 -8.52 23.74
CA SER A 693 -31.56 -7.82 24.28
C SER A 693 -31.24 -6.50 23.61
N ALA A 694 -30.38 -5.69 24.22
CA ALA A 694 -29.85 -4.43 23.66
C ALA A 694 -28.38 -4.57 23.27
N SER A 695 -27.98 -4.13 22.07
CA SER A 695 -26.72 -4.49 21.40
C SER A 695 -25.45 -3.82 21.91
N GLY A 696 -25.52 -2.93 22.89
CA GLY A 696 -24.37 -2.21 23.44
C GLY A 696 -23.26 -3.11 23.94
N THR A 697 -22.12 -2.52 24.28
CA THR A 697 -20.97 -3.22 24.88
C THR A 697 -20.99 -3.22 26.41
N GLU A 698 -21.94 -2.50 27.01
CA GLU A 698 -22.17 -2.39 28.45
C GLU A 698 -23.66 -2.43 28.77
N VAL A 699 -24.02 -2.69 30.03
CA VAL A 699 -25.42 -2.60 30.48
C VAL A 699 -25.79 -1.12 30.59
N SER A 700 -26.63 -0.63 29.70
CA SER A 700 -27.08 0.76 29.66
C SER A 700 -28.57 0.91 29.95
N SER A 701 -29.01 2.15 30.21
CA SER A 701 -30.44 2.50 30.23
C SER A 701 -31.09 2.20 28.88
N ASP A 702 -32.37 1.81 28.90
CA ASP A 702 -33.21 1.64 27.68
C ASP A 702 -33.42 2.96 26.91
N THR A 703 -33.08 4.10 27.52
CA THR A 703 -33.12 5.42 26.88
C THR A 703 -31.95 5.66 25.91
N VAL A 704 -30.92 4.81 25.94
CA VAL A 704 -29.78 4.89 25.01
C VAL A 704 -30.20 4.25 23.69
N LYS A 705 -30.11 5.04 22.60
CA LYS A 705 -30.37 4.55 21.24
C LYS A 705 -29.32 3.52 20.85
N GLN A 706 -29.77 2.33 20.50
CA GLN A 706 -28.93 1.22 20.06
C GLN A 706 -29.78 0.20 19.29
N ALA A 707 -29.13 -0.77 18.66
CA ALA A 707 -29.82 -1.90 18.07
C ALA A 707 -30.29 -2.88 19.16
N HIS A 708 -31.26 -3.72 18.80
CA HIS A 708 -31.86 -4.70 19.70
C HIS A 708 -31.85 -6.09 19.05
N GLY A 709 -31.51 -7.10 19.84
CA GLY A 709 -31.35 -8.48 19.39
C GLY A 709 -32.51 -9.38 19.82
N MET A 710 -32.84 -10.35 18.96
CA MET A 710 -33.74 -11.47 19.24
C MET A 710 -32.98 -12.78 18.95
N ALA A 711 -32.83 -13.63 19.96
CA ALA A 711 -32.22 -14.95 19.81
C ALA A 711 -33.23 -16.04 20.19
N ILE A 712 -33.51 -16.95 19.27
CA ILE A 712 -34.43 -18.08 19.47
C ILE A 712 -33.58 -19.34 19.60
N LYS A 713 -33.79 -20.15 20.63
CA LYS A 713 -33.24 -21.51 20.77
C LYS A 713 -34.38 -22.50 20.71
N LEU A 714 -34.42 -23.32 19.66
CA LEU A 714 -35.35 -24.44 19.53
C LEU A 714 -34.84 -25.64 20.32
N LEU A 715 -35.76 -26.38 20.92
CA LEU A 715 -35.51 -27.60 21.68
C LEU A 715 -36.01 -28.82 20.90
N GLY A 716 -35.35 -29.96 21.09
CA GLY A 716 -35.73 -31.23 20.44
C GLY A 716 -35.50 -31.26 18.93
N VAL A 717 -34.49 -30.54 18.42
CA VAL A 717 -34.09 -30.55 17.00
C VAL A 717 -33.04 -31.65 16.77
N PRO A 718 -33.42 -32.84 16.25
CA PRO A 718 -32.47 -33.91 15.99
C PRO A 718 -31.55 -33.58 14.79
N GLY A 719 -30.38 -34.22 14.74
CA GLY A 719 -29.42 -34.10 13.63
C GLY A 719 -28.09 -33.46 14.02
N GLU A 720 -27.07 -33.64 13.18
CA GLU A 720 -25.72 -33.14 13.43
C GLU A 720 -25.67 -31.61 13.41
N LYS A 721 -25.07 -31.01 14.44
CA LYS A 721 -24.85 -29.57 14.55
C LYS A 721 -23.53 -29.15 13.93
N ALA A 722 -23.49 -27.93 13.39
CA ALA A 722 -22.30 -27.37 12.72
C ALA A 722 -21.14 -27.04 13.69
N LEU A 723 -21.40 -27.05 15.00
CA LEU A 723 -20.39 -26.93 16.05
C LEU A 723 -19.89 -28.31 16.46
N ALA A 724 -18.57 -28.54 16.32
CA ALA A 724 -17.96 -29.83 16.63
C ALA A 724 -18.14 -30.23 18.12
N ASP A 725 -17.92 -29.29 19.04
CA ASP A 725 -18.05 -29.52 20.49
C ASP A 725 -19.51 -29.82 20.93
N GLU A 726 -20.50 -29.58 20.06
CA GLU A 726 -21.93 -29.72 20.34
C GLU A 726 -22.66 -30.52 19.24
N GLY A 727 -21.94 -31.35 18.48
CA GLY A 727 -22.46 -32.03 17.29
C GLY A 727 -23.69 -32.90 17.55
N SER A 728 -23.80 -33.48 18.76
CA SER A 728 -24.93 -34.32 19.18
C SER A 728 -26.01 -33.57 19.97
N ALA A 729 -25.91 -32.26 20.13
CA ALA A 729 -26.93 -31.48 20.84
C ALA A 729 -28.27 -31.52 20.08
N THR A 730 -29.37 -31.46 20.83
CA THR A 730 -30.74 -31.50 20.29
C THR A 730 -31.38 -30.11 20.27
N THR A 731 -30.60 -29.04 20.14
CA THR A 731 -31.07 -27.65 20.15
C THR A 731 -30.63 -26.90 18.89
N GLN A 732 -31.30 -25.80 18.50
CA GLN A 732 -30.88 -24.97 17.35
C GLN A 732 -31.16 -23.48 17.60
N ASP A 733 -30.18 -22.63 17.29
CA ASP A 733 -30.26 -21.20 17.50
C ASP A 733 -30.53 -20.42 16.20
N PHE A 734 -31.42 -19.42 16.29
CA PHE A 734 -31.59 -18.35 15.31
C PHE A 734 -31.30 -17.01 15.98
N VAL A 735 -30.21 -16.34 15.58
CA VAL A 735 -29.75 -15.08 16.19
C VAL A 735 -29.95 -13.91 15.22
N MET A 736 -30.73 -12.92 15.64
CA MET A 736 -31.19 -11.80 14.81
C MET A 736 -31.05 -10.44 15.51
N ILE A 737 -31.06 -9.37 14.71
CA ILE A 737 -31.02 -7.97 15.15
C ILE A 737 -32.09 -7.17 14.40
N ASN A 738 -32.60 -6.10 14.99
CA ASN A 738 -33.65 -5.23 14.45
C ASN A 738 -33.22 -4.32 13.26
N TYR A 739 -32.30 -4.79 12.42
CA TYR A 739 -31.84 -4.10 11.21
C TYR A 739 -31.40 -5.11 10.14
N PRO A 740 -31.66 -4.89 8.83
CA PRO A 740 -31.53 -5.92 7.79
C PRO A 740 -30.09 -6.29 7.38
N THR A 741 -29.12 -5.41 7.60
CA THR A 741 -27.71 -5.64 7.25
C THR A 741 -26.81 -5.65 8.46
N PHE A 742 -25.62 -6.23 8.33
CA PHE A 742 -24.56 -6.07 9.32
C PHE A 742 -23.93 -4.67 9.19
N LEU A 743 -23.01 -4.32 10.11
CA LEU A 743 -22.32 -3.02 10.08
C LEU A 743 -21.05 -2.99 9.20
N SER A 744 -20.65 -4.14 8.65
CA SER A 744 -19.44 -4.29 7.82
C SER A 744 -19.68 -5.24 6.67
N ARG A 745 -19.01 -4.98 5.53
CA ARG A 745 -19.05 -5.83 4.33
C ARG A 745 -18.35 -7.15 4.61
N ALA A 746 -17.07 -7.08 4.97
CA ALA A 746 -16.21 -8.22 5.21
C ALA A 746 -15.47 -8.13 6.55
N VAL A 747 -14.72 -9.18 6.90
CA VAL A 747 -13.93 -9.25 8.14
C VAL A 747 -12.86 -8.16 8.22
N SER A 748 -12.28 -7.75 7.08
CA SER A 748 -11.32 -6.64 7.00
C SER A 748 -11.88 -5.33 7.54
N ASP A 749 -13.07 -4.96 7.10
CA ASP A 749 -13.73 -3.70 7.45
C ASP A 749 -14.17 -3.75 8.91
N TYR A 750 -14.61 -4.94 9.35
CA TYR A 750 -15.00 -5.20 10.73
C TYR A 750 -13.81 -5.07 11.69
N SER A 751 -12.66 -5.67 11.36
CA SER A 751 -11.41 -5.54 12.13
C SER A 751 -10.88 -4.11 12.11
N ALA A 752 -10.95 -3.41 10.98
CA ALA A 752 -10.55 -2.01 10.86
C ALA A 752 -11.42 -1.09 11.74
N PHE A 753 -12.74 -1.29 11.75
CA PHE A 753 -13.64 -0.57 12.64
C PHE A 753 -13.32 -0.81 14.12
N HIS A 754 -13.01 -2.05 14.51
CA HIS A 754 -12.60 -2.37 15.88
C HIS A 754 -11.27 -1.72 16.26
N THR A 755 -10.29 -1.77 15.36
CA THR A 755 -9.00 -1.10 15.54
C THR A 755 -9.17 0.42 15.71
N ALA A 756 -10.05 1.04 14.92
CA ALA A 756 -10.38 2.45 15.06
C ALA A 756 -11.04 2.77 16.41
N ARG A 757 -11.91 1.88 16.92
CA ARG A 757 -12.52 2.00 18.26
C ARG A 757 -11.49 1.89 19.37
N VAL A 758 -10.52 0.98 19.25
CA VAL A 758 -9.38 0.89 20.19
C VAL A 758 -8.54 2.17 20.17
N GLY A 759 -8.42 2.81 19.00
CA GLY A 759 -7.78 4.13 18.84
C GLY A 759 -8.56 5.31 19.44
N GLY A 760 -9.74 5.09 20.02
CA GLY A 760 -10.57 6.11 20.66
C GLY A 760 -11.45 6.91 19.70
N LEU A 761 -12.16 7.91 20.24
CA LEU A 761 -13.16 8.69 19.51
C LEU A 761 -12.60 9.37 18.24
N PRO A 762 -11.42 10.02 18.26
CA PRO A 762 -10.88 10.67 17.05
C PRO A 762 -10.58 9.69 15.91
N ALA A 763 -10.03 8.51 16.24
CA ALA A 763 -9.75 7.47 15.25
C ALA A 763 -11.04 6.85 14.70
N THR A 764 -12.05 6.67 15.57
CA THR A 764 -13.39 6.21 15.16
C THR A 764 -14.07 7.22 14.24
N GLU A 765 -14.03 8.51 14.55
CA GLU A 765 -14.58 9.56 13.68
C GLU A 765 -13.86 9.63 12.33
N ALA A 766 -12.53 9.52 12.32
CA ALA A 766 -11.75 9.46 11.08
C ALA A 766 -12.14 8.25 10.23
N PHE A 767 -12.29 7.07 10.85
CA PHE A 767 -12.75 5.87 10.17
C PHE A 767 -14.18 6.01 9.63
N LEU A 768 -15.10 6.61 10.37
CA LEU A 768 -16.49 6.77 9.92
C LEU A 768 -16.62 7.80 8.79
N LYS A 769 -15.79 8.87 8.79
CA LYS A 769 -15.72 9.84 7.70
C LYS A 769 -15.29 9.20 6.38
N ILE A 770 -14.38 8.23 6.43
CA ILE A 770 -13.89 7.54 5.24
C ILE A 770 -14.68 6.26 4.88
N SER A 771 -15.57 5.81 5.76
CA SER A 771 -16.41 4.60 5.59
C SER A 771 -17.90 4.95 5.72
N PRO A 772 -18.46 5.76 4.79
CA PRO A 772 -19.83 6.28 4.92
C PRO A 772 -20.90 5.18 4.90
N GLU A 773 -20.63 4.03 4.29
CA GLU A 773 -21.53 2.87 4.30
C GLU A 773 -21.64 2.24 5.69
N VAL A 774 -20.53 2.13 6.41
CA VAL A 774 -20.49 1.66 7.80
C VAL A 774 -21.20 2.66 8.71
N LEU A 775 -20.96 3.97 8.51
CA LEU A 775 -21.67 5.03 9.23
C LEU A 775 -23.19 4.92 9.02
N ARG A 776 -23.65 4.79 7.77
CA ARG A 776 -25.09 4.62 7.46
C ARG A 776 -25.68 3.38 8.13
N ALA A 777 -24.96 2.25 8.13
CA ALA A 777 -25.41 1.05 8.81
C ALA A 777 -25.53 1.27 10.33
N ILE A 778 -24.56 1.95 10.96
CA ILE A 778 -24.60 2.30 12.39
C ILE A 778 -25.74 3.26 12.70
N GLU A 779 -25.95 4.29 11.88
CA GLU A 779 -27.07 5.22 12.01
C GLU A 779 -28.41 4.50 11.87
N GLY A 780 -28.53 3.57 10.91
CA GLY A 780 -29.69 2.73 10.71
C GLY A 780 -29.99 1.83 11.90
N LEU A 781 -28.96 1.15 12.43
CA LEU A 781 -29.03 0.33 13.64
C LEU A 781 -29.54 1.12 14.86
N ASN A 782 -29.23 2.41 14.95
CA ASN A 782 -29.58 3.28 16.08
C ASN A 782 -30.81 4.18 15.82
N GLY A 783 -31.32 4.22 14.59
CA GLY A 783 -32.22 5.26 14.11
C GLY A 783 -33.72 4.97 14.30
N SER A 784 -34.10 3.71 14.48
CA SER A 784 -35.51 3.28 14.50
C SER A 784 -36.16 3.48 15.88
N PRO A 785 -37.35 4.11 15.97
CA PRO A 785 -38.06 4.20 17.24
C PRO A 785 -38.36 2.81 17.81
N PHE A 786 -37.99 2.60 19.08
CA PHE A 786 -38.08 1.31 19.75
C PHE A 786 -38.74 1.51 21.13
N TRP A 787 -39.95 0.98 21.33
CA TRP A 787 -40.71 1.19 22.57
C TRP A 787 -41.16 -0.11 23.24
N ASN A 788 -41.08 -1.24 22.54
CA ASN A 788 -41.36 -2.56 23.06
C ASN A 788 -40.56 -3.62 22.26
N PRO A 789 -39.80 -4.53 22.91
CA PRO A 789 -39.09 -5.61 22.21
C PRO A 789 -39.97 -6.47 21.28
N LEU A 790 -41.26 -6.54 21.55
CA LEU A 790 -42.22 -7.33 20.78
C LEU A 790 -42.77 -6.60 19.55
N GLN A 791 -42.39 -5.34 19.31
CA GLN A 791 -42.88 -4.56 18.17
C GLN A 791 -42.07 -4.75 16.88
N SER A 792 -40.82 -5.15 17.02
CA SER A 792 -39.83 -4.95 15.96
C SER A 792 -39.72 -6.18 15.08
N ARG A 793 -39.40 -5.96 13.81
CA ARG A 793 -38.90 -7.01 12.94
C ARG A 793 -37.42 -7.21 13.24
N TYR A 794 -36.98 -8.46 13.22
CA TYR A 794 -35.59 -8.87 13.42
C TYR A 794 -35.09 -9.63 12.19
N TRP A 795 -33.82 -9.46 11.83
CA TRP A 795 -33.19 -10.08 10.67
C TRP A 795 -31.91 -10.81 11.07
N SER A 796 -31.60 -11.87 10.33
CA SER A 796 -30.35 -12.63 10.48
C SER A 796 -29.09 -11.82 10.16
N GLN A 797 -29.26 -10.70 9.44
CA GLN A 797 -28.24 -9.80 8.84
C GLN A 797 -27.34 -10.45 7.80
N THR A 798 -26.89 -11.65 8.11
CA THR A 798 -25.95 -12.48 7.36
C THR A 798 -26.66 -13.69 6.73
N PRO A 799 -26.11 -14.29 5.65
CA PRO A 799 -26.69 -15.46 5.00
C PRO A 799 -26.39 -16.78 5.71
N TYR A 800 -27.26 -17.77 5.50
CA TYR A 800 -27.20 -19.13 6.05
C TYR A 800 -27.51 -20.12 4.94
N LYS A 801 -27.02 -21.36 5.08
CA LYS A 801 -27.32 -22.42 4.12
C LYS A 801 -28.82 -22.77 4.17
N LEU A 802 -29.39 -23.12 3.03
CA LEU A 802 -30.70 -23.76 2.95
C LEU A 802 -30.71 -24.71 1.74
N GLY A 803 -30.56 -26.00 2.01
CA GLY A 803 -30.42 -27.01 0.96
C GLY A 803 -29.19 -26.72 0.07
N PRO A 804 -29.34 -26.68 -1.26
CA PRO A 804 -28.24 -26.38 -2.18
C PRO A 804 -27.89 -24.88 -2.29
N GLY A 805 -28.68 -23.98 -1.70
CA GLY A 805 -28.49 -22.53 -1.81
C GLY A 805 -28.29 -21.84 -0.46
N ALA A 806 -28.58 -20.53 -0.43
CA ALA A 806 -28.54 -19.73 0.77
C ALA A 806 -29.88 -19.04 1.06
N MET A 807 -30.06 -18.66 2.33
CA MET A 807 -31.16 -17.85 2.82
C MET A 807 -30.68 -16.73 3.73
N LYS A 808 -31.48 -15.66 3.82
CA LYS A 808 -31.58 -14.84 5.03
C LYS A 808 -32.90 -15.15 5.71
N PHE A 809 -32.98 -14.99 7.03
CA PHE A 809 -34.23 -15.20 7.77
C PHE A 809 -34.59 -13.99 8.62
N SER A 810 -35.86 -13.89 8.97
CA SER A 810 -36.41 -12.76 9.71
C SER A 810 -37.58 -13.19 10.59
N ALA A 811 -37.79 -12.52 11.71
CA ALA A 811 -38.99 -12.65 12.52
C ALA A 811 -39.70 -11.30 12.63
N ARG A 812 -40.98 -11.22 12.26
CA ARG A 812 -41.79 -10.00 12.43
C ARG A 812 -43.06 -10.30 13.23
N PRO A 813 -43.52 -9.38 14.09
CA PRO A 813 -44.76 -9.60 14.83
C PRO A 813 -45.94 -9.62 13.87
N LEU A 814 -46.89 -10.53 14.11
CA LEU A 814 -48.14 -10.60 13.34
C LEU A 814 -49.01 -9.37 13.58
N SER A 815 -48.95 -8.82 14.79
CA SER A 815 -49.58 -7.57 15.21
C SER A 815 -48.60 -6.78 16.08
N ALA A 816 -48.32 -5.54 15.68
CA ALA A 816 -47.47 -4.66 16.49
C ALA A 816 -48.25 -4.16 17.73
N PRO A 817 -47.60 -4.07 18.90
CA PRO A 817 -48.21 -3.47 20.08
C PRO A 817 -48.45 -1.97 19.85
N GLU A 818 -49.50 -1.44 20.46
CA GLU A 818 -49.79 -0.01 20.42
C GLU A 818 -48.62 0.80 20.99
N ARG A 819 -48.31 1.92 20.33
CA ARG A 819 -47.26 2.82 20.79
C ARG A 819 -47.79 3.67 21.95
N PRO A 820 -47.12 3.67 23.13
CA PRO A 820 -47.54 4.51 24.24
C PRO A 820 -47.41 6.00 23.87
N THR A 821 -48.38 6.80 24.31
CA THR A 821 -48.43 8.25 24.10
C THR A 821 -47.39 9.01 24.94
N THR A 822 -46.99 8.44 26.08
CA THR A 822 -45.92 8.96 26.94
C THR A 822 -44.92 7.83 27.21
N PRO A 823 -43.63 7.96 26.88
CA PRO A 823 -42.63 6.99 27.29
C PRO A 823 -42.53 6.99 28.81
N GLU A 824 -42.71 5.85 29.47
CA GLU A 824 -42.41 5.76 30.90
C GLU A 824 -40.89 5.93 31.10
N PRO A 825 -40.43 6.93 31.88
CA PRO A 825 -39.01 7.19 32.05
C PRO A 825 -38.40 6.20 33.06
N SER A 826 -38.38 4.91 32.70
CA SER A 826 -37.70 3.85 33.43
C SER A 826 -36.40 3.50 32.71
N GLN A 827 -35.32 3.22 33.46
CA GLN A 827 -34.10 2.67 32.87
C GLN A 827 -34.31 1.29 32.22
N ASN A 828 -35.46 0.66 32.48
CA ASN A 828 -35.86 -0.67 32.02
C ASN A 828 -37.23 -0.68 31.32
N TYR A 829 -37.69 0.46 30.77
CA TYR A 829 -39.04 0.57 30.19
C TYR A 829 -39.33 -0.47 29.08
N LEU A 830 -38.31 -0.96 28.36
CA LEU A 830 -38.48 -2.00 27.33
C LEU A 830 -38.78 -3.36 27.96
N ARG A 831 -38.14 -3.68 29.09
CA ARG A 831 -38.49 -4.87 29.87
C ARG A 831 -39.90 -4.72 30.44
N ASP A 832 -40.21 -3.58 31.04
CA ASP A 832 -41.51 -3.34 31.67
C ASP A 832 -42.66 -3.49 30.64
N ALA A 833 -42.46 -2.96 29.42
CA ALA A 833 -43.39 -3.13 28.31
C ALA A 833 -43.56 -4.60 27.89
N MET A 834 -42.45 -5.33 27.76
CA MET A 834 -42.46 -6.76 27.38
C MET A 834 -43.16 -7.61 28.44
N VAL A 835 -42.83 -7.43 29.73
CA VAL A 835 -43.43 -8.17 30.85
C VAL A 835 -44.94 -7.93 30.92
N ARG A 836 -45.39 -6.68 30.76
CA ARG A 836 -46.83 -6.36 30.75
C ARG A 836 -47.56 -7.05 29.60
N GLN A 837 -47.02 -7.02 28.38
CA GLN A 837 -47.69 -7.60 27.22
C GLN A 837 -47.74 -9.13 27.29
N VAL A 838 -46.61 -9.78 27.53
CA VAL A 838 -46.54 -11.25 27.63
C VAL A 838 -47.32 -11.77 28.84
N GLY A 839 -47.43 -10.98 29.91
CA GLY A 839 -48.27 -11.30 31.05
C GLY A 839 -49.78 -11.17 30.79
N ALA A 840 -50.19 -10.47 29.73
CA ALA A 840 -51.60 -10.21 29.40
C ALA A 840 -52.14 -11.13 28.29
N GLU A 841 -51.35 -11.36 27.23
CA GLU A 841 -51.81 -11.99 25.98
C GLU A 841 -50.76 -12.91 25.34
N GLU A 842 -51.20 -13.71 24.36
CA GLU A 842 -50.31 -14.44 23.47
C GLU A 842 -49.72 -13.48 22.44
N VAL A 843 -48.41 -13.59 22.17
CA VAL A 843 -47.71 -12.80 21.16
C VAL A 843 -47.22 -13.72 20.05
N VAL A 844 -47.54 -13.39 18.81
CA VAL A 844 -47.21 -14.24 17.65
C VAL A 844 -46.28 -13.50 16.68
N PHE A 845 -45.20 -14.16 16.29
CA PHE A 845 -44.30 -13.72 15.22
C PHE A 845 -44.43 -14.64 14.01
N GLU A 846 -44.41 -14.05 12.81
CA GLU A 846 -44.13 -14.80 11.59
C GLU A 846 -42.61 -14.98 11.47
N PHE A 847 -42.16 -16.23 11.32
CA PHE A 847 -40.79 -16.54 10.94
C PHE A 847 -40.72 -16.71 9.42
N LEU A 848 -39.82 -15.94 8.81
CA LEU A 848 -39.75 -15.70 7.39
C LEU A 848 -38.38 -16.10 6.85
N VAL A 849 -38.35 -16.63 5.63
CA VAL A 849 -37.13 -16.98 4.89
C VAL A 849 -37.12 -16.24 3.55
N GLN A 850 -35.98 -15.64 3.22
CA GLN A 850 -35.69 -15.03 1.93
C GLN A 850 -34.62 -15.85 1.24
N LEU A 851 -34.96 -16.45 0.10
CA LEU A 851 -34.04 -17.27 -0.68
C LEU A 851 -33.06 -16.41 -1.46
N GLN A 852 -31.81 -16.82 -1.56
CA GLN A 852 -30.88 -16.27 -2.53
C GLN A 852 -31.32 -16.68 -3.94
N ARG A 853 -31.58 -15.70 -4.82
CA ARG A 853 -31.97 -15.93 -6.22
C ARG A 853 -30.85 -15.56 -7.20
N ASP A 854 -30.01 -14.61 -6.82
CA ASP A 854 -28.91 -14.09 -7.62
C ASP A 854 -27.68 -13.93 -6.71
N PRO A 855 -26.62 -14.73 -6.88
CA PRO A 855 -25.47 -14.72 -5.98
C PRO A 855 -24.57 -13.49 -6.13
N VAL A 856 -24.77 -12.67 -7.18
CA VAL A 856 -24.07 -11.39 -7.37
C VAL A 856 -24.82 -10.27 -6.65
N LYS A 857 -26.14 -10.17 -6.85
CA LYS A 857 -26.98 -9.15 -6.18
C LYS A 857 -27.21 -9.44 -4.70
N MET A 858 -27.15 -10.72 -4.33
CA MET A 858 -27.42 -11.21 -2.99
C MET A 858 -26.16 -11.93 -2.46
N PRO A 859 -25.06 -11.19 -2.25
CA PRO A 859 -23.75 -11.78 -1.97
C PRO A 859 -23.72 -12.48 -0.61
N VAL A 860 -22.93 -13.56 -0.53
CA VAL A 860 -22.65 -14.30 0.73
C VAL A 860 -21.57 -13.60 1.55
N GLU A 861 -20.53 -13.10 0.88
CA GLU A 861 -19.34 -12.52 1.53
C GLU A 861 -19.46 -11.01 1.83
N ASP A 862 -20.55 -10.36 1.40
CA ASP A 862 -20.86 -8.95 1.72
C ASP A 862 -22.12 -8.87 2.59
N SER A 863 -21.92 -8.67 3.89
CA SER A 863 -23.01 -8.56 4.87
C SER A 863 -23.58 -7.14 5.02
N LEU A 864 -23.00 -6.14 4.32
CA LEU A 864 -23.49 -4.77 4.27
C LEU A 864 -24.51 -4.56 3.15
N THR A 865 -24.55 -5.47 2.18
CA THR A 865 -25.54 -5.49 1.10
C THR A 865 -26.88 -6.07 1.59
N GLU A 866 -27.93 -5.24 1.53
CA GLU A 866 -29.31 -5.68 1.76
C GLU A 866 -29.82 -6.49 0.57
N TRP A 867 -30.38 -7.66 0.85
CA TRP A 867 -31.07 -8.48 -0.14
C TRP A 867 -32.45 -7.89 -0.37
N GLN A 868 -32.65 -7.22 -1.50
CA GLN A 868 -33.88 -6.49 -1.76
C GLN A 868 -35.07 -7.44 -1.89
N GLU A 869 -36.17 -7.15 -1.17
CA GLU A 869 -37.39 -7.97 -1.23
C GLU A 869 -38.01 -8.01 -2.63
N ALA A 870 -37.70 -7.02 -3.48
CA ALA A 870 -38.10 -6.97 -4.88
C ALA A 870 -37.38 -8.02 -5.75
N ASP A 871 -36.14 -8.38 -5.43
CA ASP A 871 -35.38 -9.44 -6.12
C ASP A 871 -35.72 -10.83 -5.57
N SER A 872 -36.02 -10.92 -4.27
CA SER A 872 -36.49 -12.15 -3.62
C SER A 872 -37.31 -11.82 -2.38
N PRO A 873 -38.63 -12.14 -2.34
CA PRO A 873 -39.47 -11.80 -1.21
C PRO A 873 -39.25 -12.72 -0.01
N PHE A 874 -39.56 -12.24 1.20
CA PHE A 874 -39.64 -13.08 2.38
C PHE A 874 -40.91 -13.95 2.37
N VAL A 875 -40.74 -15.25 2.55
CA VAL A 875 -41.82 -16.24 2.62
C VAL A 875 -41.97 -16.74 4.05
N ARG A 876 -43.19 -16.78 4.57
CA ARG A 876 -43.47 -17.34 5.91
C ARG A 876 -43.24 -18.86 5.91
N VAL A 877 -42.38 -19.31 6.80
CA VAL A 877 -42.07 -20.74 6.99
C VAL A 877 -42.56 -21.29 8.33
N ALA A 878 -42.75 -20.44 9.35
CA ALA A 878 -43.25 -20.86 10.65
C ALA A 878 -43.96 -19.73 11.40
N LEU A 879 -44.70 -20.10 12.45
CA LEU A 879 -45.18 -19.18 13.48
C LEU A 879 -44.41 -19.43 14.77
N LEU A 880 -43.93 -18.36 15.40
CA LEU A 880 -43.38 -18.40 16.76
C LEU A 880 -44.44 -17.84 17.70
N ARG A 881 -45.07 -18.71 18.49
CA ARG A 881 -46.10 -18.35 19.48
C ARG A 881 -45.48 -18.24 20.86
N ILE A 882 -45.54 -17.07 21.45
CA ILE A 882 -45.13 -16.80 22.83
C ILE A 882 -46.42 -16.82 23.67
N PRO A 883 -46.71 -17.93 24.38
CA PRO A 883 -47.90 -17.99 25.21
C PRO A 883 -47.79 -16.99 26.37
N LYS A 884 -48.97 -16.62 26.89
CA LYS A 884 -49.08 -15.80 28.11
C LYS A 884 -48.27 -16.44 29.25
N GLN A 885 -47.35 -15.67 29.83
CA GLN A 885 -46.49 -16.14 30.93
C GLN A 885 -46.06 -14.98 31.83
N ASP A 886 -45.85 -15.27 33.11
CA ASP A 886 -45.39 -14.30 34.10
C ASP A 886 -43.88 -14.27 34.19
N LEU A 887 -43.28 -13.09 33.96
CA LEU A 887 -41.84 -12.83 34.04
C LEU A 887 -41.49 -11.84 35.18
N SER A 888 -42.45 -11.51 36.05
CA SER A 888 -42.28 -10.51 37.10
C SER A 888 -41.23 -10.91 38.16
N SER A 889 -40.93 -12.20 38.30
CA SER A 889 -39.94 -12.73 39.26
C SER A 889 -38.49 -12.38 38.91
N GLY A 890 -38.19 -12.06 37.63
CA GLY A 890 -36.83 -11.81 37.16
C GLY A 890 -35.93 -13.04 37.06
N GLU A 891 -36.44 -14.24 37.34
CA GLU A 891 -35.69 -15.49 37.20
C GLU A 891 -35.25 -15.75 35.76
N ASP A 892 -36.08 -15.32 34.80
CA ASP A 892 -35.82 -15.37 33.36
C ASP A 892 -34.48 -14.72 33.00
N LEU A 893 -34.12 -13.61 33.66
CA LEU A 893 -32.87 -12.89 33.38
C LEU A 893 -31.63 -13.67 33.84
N LYS A 894 -31.72 -14.41 34.94
CA LYS A 894 -30.62 -15.26 35.43
C LYS A 894 -30.38 -16.43 34.48
N VAL A 895 -31.46 -17.06 34.03
CA VAL A 895 -31.38 -18.14 33.04
C VAL A 895 -30.85 -17.59 31.71
N ALA A 896 -31.35 -16.44 31.24
CA ALA A 896 -30.86 -15.81 30.02
C ALA A 896 -29.37 -15.46 30.10
N GLU A 897 -28.88 -15.00 31.26
CA GLU A 897 -27.47 -14.67 31.40
C GLU A 897 -26.60 -15.91 31.22
N ASN A 898 -26.98 -17.05 31.79
CA ASN A 898 -26.19 -18.29 31.71
C ASN A 898 -26.30 -19.04 30.37
N LEU A 899 -27.38 -18.87 29.60
CA LEU A 899 -27.51 -19.53 28.29
C LEU A 899 -26.52 -19.00 27.24
N SER A 900 -26.02 -19.88 26.39
CA SER A 900 -25.28 -19.50 25.18
C SER A 900 -26.22 -19.50 23.96
N PHE A 901 -26.10 -18.45 23.14
CA PHE A 901 -26.72 -18.41 21.82
C PHE A 901 -25.62 -18.16 20.81
N THR A 902 -25.54 -18.96 19.75
CA THR A 902 -24.57 -18.76 18.67
C THR A 902 -25.17 -19.13 17.31
N PRO A 903 -24.95 -18.32 16.26
CA PRO A 903 -25.41 -18.66 14.90
C PRO A 903 -25.00 -20.06 14.43
N TRP A 904 -23.86 -20.55 14.92
CA TRP A 904 -23.29 -21.82 14.50
C TRP A 904 -23.91 -23.02 15.21
N HIS A 905 -24.71 -22.81 16.26
CA HIS A 905 -25.50 -23.88 16.87
C HIS A 905 -26.72 -24.16 15.99
N ALA A 906 -26.48 -24.67 14.79
CA ALA A 906 -27.48 -24.95 13.78
C ALA A 906 -27.20 -26.31 13.14
N LEU A 907 -28.21 -26.92 12.55
CA LEU A 907 -28.03 -28.08 11.67
C LEU A 907 -27.02 -27.75 10.56
N ALA A 908 -26.22 -28.73 10.15
CA ALA A 908 -25.23 -28.54 9.07
C ALA A 908 -25.85 -27.99 7.76
N GLU A 909 -27.10 -28.34 7.47
CA GLU A 909 -27.87 -27.83 6.32
C GLU A 909 -28.36 -26.39 6.46
N GLN A 910 -28.32 -25.84 7.67
CA GLN A 910 -28.69 -24.46 8.00
C GLN A 910 -27.53 -23.69 8.63
N ARG A 911 -26.30 -24.16 8.42
CA ARG A 911 -25.10 -23.51 8.97
C ARG A 911 -24.98 -22.06 8.44
N PRO A 912 -24.44 -21.14 9.25
CA PRO A 912 -24.11 -19.79 8.78
C PRO A 912 -23.14 -19.81 7.58
N LEU A 913 -23.25 -18.81 6.70
CA LEU A 913 -22.37 -18.62 5.53
C LEU A 913 -21.71 -17.24 5.56
N GLY A 914 -20.50 -17.14 4.99
CA GLY A 914 -19.78 -15.89 4.76
C GLY A 914 -18.80 -15.50 5.87
N GLY A 915 -17.86 -14.62 5.55
CA GLY A 915 -16.72 -14.26 6.43
C GLY A 915 -17.14 -13.67 7.77
N ILE A 916 -18.17 -12.82 7.80
CA ILE A 916 -18.71 -12.31 9.06
C ILE A 916 -19.22 -13.45 9.96
N ASN A 917 -19.86 -14.47 9.38
CA ASN A 917 -20.29 -15.61 10.16
C ASN A 917 -19.11 -16.48 10.63
N ARG A 918 -18.08 -16.68 9.81
CA ARG A 918 -16.85 -17.36 10.25
C ARG A 918 -16.18 -16.61 11.42
N ALA A 919 -16.12 -15.28 11.36
CA ALA A 919 -15.67 -14.45 12.48
C ALA A 919 -16.54 -14.63 13.74
N ARG A 920 -17.87 -14.64 13.57
CA ARG A 920 -18.83 -14.88 14.66
C ARG A 920 -18.67 -16.27 15.27
N LYS A 921 -18.25 -17.29 14.51
CA LYS A 921 -17.97 -18.63 15.05
C LYS A 921 -16.94 -18.55 16.18
N VAL A 922 -15.76 -18.04 15.84
CA VAL A 922 -14.61 -17.98 16.74
C VAL A 922 -14.90 -17.05 17.91
N ALA A 923 -15.52 -15.89 17.65
CA ALA A 923 -15.83 -14.92 18.69
C ALA A 923 -16.84 -15.44 19.71
N TYR A 924 -17.98 -16.00 19.25
CA TYR A 924 -19.02 -16.48 20.16
C TYR A 924 -18.54 -17.67 21.00
N GLU A 925 -17.81 -18.60 20.40
CA GLU A 925 -17.20 -19.72 21.14
C GLU A 925 -16.22 -19.23 22.20
N THR A 926 -15.28 -18.37 21.81
CA THR A 926 -14.22 -17.87 22.68
C THR A 926 -14.78 -17.05 23.84
N ILE A 927 -15.69 -16.11 23.55
CA ILE A 927 -16.28 -15.20 24.54
C ILE A 927 -17.22 -15.97 25.47
N SER A 928 -17.98 -16.95 24.95
CA SER A 928 -18.81 -17.79 25.80
C SER A 928 -17.96 -18.63 26.76
N LYS A 929 -16.92 -19.33 26.28
CA LYS A 929 -16.01 -20.11 27.12
C LYS A 929 -15.38 -19.22 28.21
N TYR A 930 -14.81 -18.09 27.82
CA TYR A 930 -14.22 -17.12 28.74
C TYR A 930 -15.20 -16.64 29.83
N ARG A 931 -16.43 -16.29 29.46
CA ARG A 931 -17.45 -15.82 30.41
C ARG A 931 -17.86 -16.90 31.42
N HIS A 932 -18.09 -18.12 30.95
CA HIS A 932 -18.48 -19.24 31.80
C HIS A 932 -17.38 -19.61 32.80
N GLU A 933 -16.14 -19.69 32.31
CA GLU A 933 -14.95 -19.94 33.14
C GLU A 933 -14.78 -18.87 34.21
N ARG A 934 -14.84 -17.59 33.80
CA ARG A 934 -14.69 -16.44 34.71
C ARG A 934 -15.81 -16.34 35.76
N ASN A 935 -17.01 -16.80 35.43
CA ASN A 935 -18.15 -16.77 36.34
C ASN A 935 -18.31 -18.06 37.16
N GLY A 936 -17.52 -19.11 36.90
CA GLY A 936 -17.66 -20.40 37.57
C GLY A 936 -18.99 -21.12 37.25
N VAL A 937 -19.57 -20.86 36.06
CA VAL A 937 -20.84 -21.45 35.62
C VAL A 937 -20.56 -22.42 34.46
N PRO A 938 -21.06 -23.67 34.49
CA PRO A 938 -20.83 -24.61 33.39
C PRO A 938 -21.58 -24.16 32.13
N ARG A 939 -20.92 -24.31 30.96
CA ARG A 939 -21.54 -24.10 29.65
C ARG A 939 -22.30 -25.35 29.24
N VAL A 940 -23.63 -25.32 29.31
CA VAL A 940 -24.52 -26.46 28.99
C VAL A 940 -25.70 -26.02 28.14
N GLU A 941 -26.13 -26.91 27.24
CA GLU A 941 -27.41 -26.78 26.53
C GLU A 941 -28.57 -27.23 27.45
N PRO A 942 -29.75 -26.58 27.36
CA PRO A 942 -30.91 -26.82 28.23
C PRO A 942 -31.67 -28.13 27.98
#